data_AF-A0A7J7CWY0-F1
#
_entry.id   AF-A0A7J7CWY0-F1
#
_cell.length_a   1.000
_cell.length_b   1.000
_cell.length_c   1.000
_cell.angle_alpha   90.00
_cell.angle_beta   90.00
_cell.angle_gamma   90.00
#
_symmetry.space_group_name_H-M   'P 1'
#
loop_
_entity.id
_entity.type
_entity.pdbx_description
1 polymer ?
#
loop_
_entity_poly.entity_id
_entity_poly.type
_entity_poly.pdbx_seq_one_letter_code
_entity_poly.pdbx_strand_id
1 'polypeptide(L)'
;MVWDRARIHLTSAKCEMALGLARWRLSWSSRINISGTNGEVMPGQWEFQVGPSVGIEAGDHIWCARYLLERITEQAGVVLSLDPKPIEGDWNGAGCHTNYSTKSMREDGGFEVIKKAILNLSLRHKEHISAYGEGNERRLTGKHETASIDTFSWGVANRGCSIRVGRETEKQGKGYLEDRRPASNMDPYVVTSLLAETTLLWEPTLEAEALAAQKLSLQSIIAMAFYTNQKVTTVLLVLNLVLYFIIITIAAWAVNHGIQRSRETASALSVPLQIFPIYFPFGNMSTGFFVIYTLLAGVVGMATSHTGLEHVRLWDISEIHDAAASSMVTWSLTLLAMGPSYVLVKKRCLVVGASVDNNVGDGGWVNRLPTGGLLADRVFRLISGATASPIGQFISSPTTFLHAVDPRIKLVWLLALVLLPARSHIVMRFGLVIYTAILSMWILPSRVWMDQLGRVSLLSGILFIMLGLGTDGIQLPVQPRAPPAAIIGLPNIPTSLEGYSYVLMKLGPLQFTRKGLSVASTAACLTFTIFQSASLCLATTTPEQLAFALRWFMLPLTGMGVPVAEIVLTLLLSLRFINLVFDEVRNVALGIVSRRIHWQQLTVMETIEVFAAYIRRIFKNIFSHAEQISQAMIVRGFRGDCNTHKIYFSSDSSAGMADFISLLCLIGVIGAAVLSNSVLV
;
A
#
# COMPACT_ATOMS: atom_id res chain seq x y z
N MET A 1 16.31 -49.87 -8.64
CA MET A 1 16.06 -49.82 -7.19
C MET A 1 15.07 -48.72 -6.96
N VAL A 2 14.01 -49.04 -6.22
CA VAL A 2 12.95 -48.11 -5.85
C VAL A 2 12.89 -48.05 -4.33
N TRP A 3 12.67 -46.85 -3.81
CA TRP A 3 12.47 -46.62 -2.39
C TRP A 3 11.33 -45.62 -2.20
N ASP A 4 10.20 -46.08 -1.70
CA ASP A 4 9.02 -45.25 -1.49
C ASP A 4 8.95 -44.71 -0.07
N ARG A 5 8.55 -43.44 0.03
CA ARG A 5 8.19 -42.77 1.28
C ARG A 5 6.69 -42.59 1.34
N ALA A 6 6.00 -43.53 1.99
CA ALA A 6 4.55 -43.48 2.12
C ALA A 6 4.17 -42.61 3.32
N ARG A 7 3.41 -41.54 3.07
CA ARG A 7 2.80 -40.70 4.12
C ARG A 7 1.37 -41.15 4.37
N ILE A 8 0.99 -41.13 5.65
CA ILE A 8 -0.30 -41.59 6.16
C ILE A 8 -0.87 -40.56 7.12
N HIS A 9 -2.19 -40.50 7.23
CA HIS A 9 -2.87 -39.67 8.22
C HIS A 9 -3.64 -40.54 9.23
N LEU A 10 -3.50 -40.21 10.52
CA LEU A 10 -4.17 -40.89 11.63
C LEU A 10 -5.03 -39.90 12.41
N THR A 11 -6.28 -40.28 12.66
CA THR A 11 -7.35 -39.41 13.19
C THR A 11 -7.28 -39.10 14.70
N SER A 12 -6.23 -39.53 15.43
CA SER A 12 -6.17 -39.40 16.89
C SER A 12 -4.76 -39.14 17.45
N ALA A 13 -4.67 -38.34 18.53
CA ALA A 13 -3.45 -38.05 19.27
C ALA A 13 -2.88 -39.24 20.07
N LYS A 14 -3.58 -40.39 20.16
CA LYS A 14 -3.09 -41.62 20.82
C LYS A 14 -2.03 -42.39 19.98
N CYS A 15 -1.54 -41.82 18.88
CA CYS A 15 -0.79 -42.52 17.83
C CYS A 15 0.72 -42.71 18.05
N GLU A 16 1.37 -41.92 18.92
CA GLU A 16 2.83 -42.03 19.11
C GLU A 16 3.26 -43.43 19.58
N MET A 17 2.42 -44.11 20.37
CA MET A 17 2.72 -45.45 20.89
C MET A 17 2.44 -46.57 19.87
N ALA A 18 1.46 -46.39 18.97
CA ALA A 18 1.04 -47.42 18.00
C ALA A 18 2.02 -47.57 16.82
N LEU A 19 2.60 -46.47 16.33
CA LEU A 19 3.58 -46.49 15.23
C LEU A 19 4.98 -46.92 15.68
N GLY A 20 5.38 -46.60 16.91
CA GLY A 20 6.61 -47.13 17.52
C GLY A 20 6.58 -48.66 17.67
N LEU A 21 5.42 -49.22 18.03
CA LEU A 21 5.18 -50.68 18.06
C LEU A 21 5.10 -51.29 16.64
N ALA A 22 4.54 -50.56 15.67
CA ALA A 22 4.50 -50.97 14.28
C ALA A 22 5.91 -51.13 13.69
N ARG A 23 6.83 -50.17 13.93
CA ARG A 23 8.22 -50.25 13.49
C ARG A 23 8.92 -51.55 13.93
N TRP A 24 8.72 -51.95 15.19
CA TRP A 24 9.31 -53.17 15.76
C TRP A 24 8.68 -54.46 15.20
N ARG A 25 7.35 -54.54 15.09
CA ARG A 25 6.66 -55.73 14.55
C ARG A 25 6.84 -55.90 13.03
N LEU A 26 6.81 -54.80 12.27
CA LEU A 26 6.89 -54.80 10.81
C LEU A 26 8.29 -55.18 10.28
N SER A 27 9.35 -54.70 10.93
CA SER A 27 10.73 -54.92 10.46
C SER A 27 11.28 -56.29 10.88
N TRP A 28 11.03 -56.72 12.13
CA TRP A 28 11.66 -57.93 12.68
C TRP A 28 10.86 -59.22 12.46
N SER A 29 9.52 -59.15 12.42
CA SER A 29 8.67 -60.35 12.29
C SER A 29 8.23 -60.66 10.85
N SER A 30 8.01 -59.63 10.02
CA SER A 30 7.46 -59.78 8.65
C SER A 30 8.47 -59.64 7.51
N ARG A 31 9.78 -59.49 7.81
CA ARG A 31 10.86 -59.33 6.81
C ARG A 31 10.66 -58.19 5.78
N ILE A 32 9.87 -57.17 6.11
CA ILE A 32 9.66 -55.99 5.26
C ILE A 32 10.86 -55.04 5.42
N ASN A 33 11.43 -54.59 4.30
CA ASN A 33 12.60 -53.71 4.30
C ASN A 33 12.24 -52.24 4.64
N ILE A 34 11.90 -51.98 5.89
CA ILE A 34 11.64 -50.63 6.39
C ILE A 34 12.96 -49.93 6.72
N SER A 35 13.20 -48.79 6.09
CA SER A 35 14.42 -47.99 6.27
C SER A 35 14.26 -46.80 7.20
N GLY A 36 13.04 -46.39 7.52
CA GLY A 36 12.81 -45.33 8.48
C GLY A 36 11.35 -45.02 8.76
N THR A 37 11.16 -44.09 9.70
CA THR A 37 9.86 -43.50 10.07
C THR A 37 10.08 -42.05 10.50
N ASN A 38 9.15 -41.15 10.20
CA ASN A 38 9.23 -39.73 10.59
C ASN A 38 7.84 -39.15 10.89
N GLY A 39 7.75 -38.17 11.79
CA GLY A 39 6.54 -37.34 11.98
C GLY A 39 6.46 -36.24 10.92
N GLU A 40 5.30 -36.02 10.32
CA GLU A 40 5.11 -35.03 9.25
C GLU A 40 4.57 -33.68 9.74
N VAL A 41 4.49 -32.72 8.82
CA VAL A 41 4.14 -31.31 9.12
C VAL A 41 2.75 -31.15 9.71
N MET A 42 1.77 -31.92 9.24
CA MET A 42 0.40 -31.88 9.76
C MET A 42 0.30 -32.72 11.04
N PRO A 43 -0.28 -32.20 12.15
CA PRO A 43 -0.54 -32.98 13.34
C PRO A 43 -1.35 -34.25 13.03
N GLY A 44 -0.86 -35.42 13.47
CA GLY A 44 -1.46 -36.72 13.18
C GLY A 44 -1.01 -37.36 11.85
N GLN A 45 -0.19 -36.67 11.05
CA GLN A 45 0.42 -37.23 9.83
C GLN A 45 1.79 -37.84 10.13
N TRP A 46 2.06 -39.00 9.53
CA TRP A 46 3.31 -39.75 9.70
C TRP A 46 3.82 -40.26 8.36
N GLU A 47 5.12 -40.55 8.28
CA GLU A 47 5.80 -41.13 7.12
C GLU A 47 6.52 -42.41 7.54
N PHE A 48 6.44 -43.44 6.71
CA PHE A 48 7.33 -44.60 6.78
C PHE A 48 7.96 -44.82 5.40
N GLN A 49 9.17 -45.37 5.38
CA GLN A 49 9.89 -45.58 4.13
C GLN A 49 10.27 -47.06 3.94
N VAL A 50 10.07 -47.58 2.73
CA VAL A 50 10.24 -49.01 2.39
C VAL A 50 11.24 -49.18 1.24
N GLY A 51 12.43 -49.66 1.56
CA GLY A 51 13.49 -49.89 0.58
C GLY A 51 14.87 -49.41 1.07
N PRO A 52 15.90 -49.53 0.23
CA PRO A 52 15.83 -49.80 -1.22
C PRO A 52 15.42 -51.24 -1.55
N SER A 53 14.47 -51.40 -2.48
CA SER A 53 13.98 -52.68 -3.01
C SER A 53 14.11 -52.73 -4.53
N VAL A 54 14.10 -53.93 -5.13
CA VAL A 54 14.35 -54.12 -6.56
C VAL A 54 13.08 -54.58 -7.28
N GLY A 55 12.64 -53.79 -8.26
CA GLY A 55 11.53 -54.15 -9.15
C GLY A 55 10.23 -54.37 -8.38
N ILE A 56 9.61 -55.54 -8.58
CA ILE A 56 8.30 -55.89 -8.04
C ILE A 56 8.28 -55.94 -6.50
N GLU A 57 9.41 -56.28 -5.86
CA GLU A 57 9.52 -56.37 -4.40
C GLU A 57 9.18 -55.05 -3.69
N ALA A 58 9.39 -53.91 -4.36
CA ALA A 58 9.00 -52.61 -3.81
C ALA A 58 7.48 -52.52 -3.62
N GLY A 59 6.72 -52.98 -4.61
CA GLY A 59 5.26 -53.05 -4.53
C GLY A 59 4.76 -54.00 -3.46
N ASP A 60 5.33 -55.21 -3.41
CA ASP A 60 4.97 -56.22 -2.42
C ASP A 60 5.18 -55.71 -0.99
N HIS A 61 6.36 -55.12 -0.72
CA HIS A 61 6.67 -54.61 0.61
C HIS A 61 5.77 -53.46 1.04
N ILE A 62 5.39 -52.55 0.13
CA ILE A 62 4.52 -51.41 0.46
C ILE A 62 3.10 -51.88 0.73
N TRP A 63 2.57 -52.80 -0.07
CA TRP A 63 1.23 -53.36 0.16
C TRP A 63 1.17 -54.14 1.47
N CYS A 64 2.16 -54.99 1.74
CA CYS A 64 2.24 -55.67 3.04
C CYS A 64 2.39 -54.69 4.21
N ALA A 65 3.18 -53.62 4.05
CA ALA A 65 3.34 -52.59 5.07
C ALA A 65 2.02 -51.84 5.34
N ARG A 66 1.28 -51.45 4.28
CA ARG A 66 -0.03 -50.80 4.39
C ARG A 66 -1.05 -51.71 5.09
N TYR A 67 -1.11 -52.99 4.70
CA TYR A 67 -2.00 -53.97 5.33
C TYR A 67 -1.72 -54.10 6.83
N LEU A 68 -0.45 -54.33 7.20
CA LEU A 68 -0.09 -54.51 8.60
C LEU A 68 -0.31 -53.22 9.41
N LEU A 69 -0.05 -52.05 8.83
CA LEU A 69 -0.35 -50.77 9.45
C LEU A 69 -1.85 -50.61 9.72
N GLU A 70 -2.70 -50.94 8.75
CA GLU A 70 -4.15 -50.91 8.91
C GLU A 70 -4.62 -51.83 10.05
N ARG A 71 -4.09 -53.07 10.11
CA ARG A 71 -4.38 -54.03 11.19
C ARG A 71 -3.94 -53.52 12.57
N ILE A 72 -2.82 -52.82 12.66
CA ILE A 72 -2.34 -52.22 13.91
C ILE A 72 -3.26 -51.05 14.31
N THR A 73 -3.67 -50.21 13.36
CA THR A 73 -4.59 -49.10 13.63
C THR A 73 -5.98 -49.59 14.04
N GLU A 74 -6.46 -50.68 13.45
CA GLU A 74 -7.70 -51.36 13.83
C GLU A 74 -7.64 -51.86 15.28
N GLN A 75 -6.54 -52.52 15.67
CA GLN A 75 -6.33 -52.95 17.07
C GLN A 75 -6.28 -51.77 18.04
N ALA A 76 -5.77 -50.62 17.60
CA ALA A 76 -5.69 -49.40 18.40
C ALA A 76 -7.01 -48.60 18.41
N GLY A 77 -8.02 -49.00 17.62
CA GLY A 77 -9.28 -48.25 17.46
C GLY A 77 -9.10 -46.89 16.77
N VAL A 78 -8.12 -46.76 15.88
CA VAL A 78 -7.82 -45.54 15.12
C VAL A 78 -8.08 -45.79 13.64
N VAL A 79 -8.63 -44.79 12.93
CA VAL A 79 -8.84 -44.87 11.47
C VAL A 79 -7.60 -44.36 10.75
N LEU A 80 -7.05 -45.20 9.87
CA LEU A 80 -6.00 -44.87 8.90
C LEU A 80 -6.64 -44.30 7.63
N SER A 81 -6.12 -43.15 7.14
CA SER A 81 -6.48 -42.62 5.83
C SER A 81 -5.26 -42.52 4.92
N LEU A 82 -5.45 -42.96 3.67
CA LEU A 82 -4.52 -42.77 2.56
C LEU A 82 -4.98 -41.66 1.61
N ASP A 83 -6.02 -40.89 1.94
CA ASP A 83 -6.47 -39.78 1.10
C ASP A 83 -5.35 -38.73 0.93
N PRO A 84 -5.09 -38.26 -0.31
CA PRO A 84 -4.01 -37.29 -0.57
C PRO A 84 -4.16 -35.94 0.13
N LYS A 85 -5.38 -35.56 0.50
CA LYS A 85 -5.70 -34.30 1.19
C LYS A 85 -6.86 -34.55 2.16
N PRO A 86 -6.59 -35.15 3.32
CA PRO A 86 -7.65 -35.60 4.25
C PRO A 86 -8.38 -34.43 4.92
N ILE A 87 -7.71 -33.28 5.09
CA ILE A 87 -8.28 -32.06 5.67
C ILE A 87 -8.06 -30.90 4.69
N GLU A 88 -9.13 -30.19 4.36
CA GLU A 88 -9.08 -29.01 3.49
C GLU A 88 -8.48 -27.78 4.20
N GLY A 89 -8.06 -26.78 3.42
CA GLY A 89 -7.45 -25.55 3.93
C GLY A 89 -5.92 -25.60 4.03
N ASP A 90 -5.37 -24.83 4.97
CA ASP A 90 -3.94 -24.49 5.11
C ASP A 90 -3.11 -25.61 5.79
N TRP A 91 -3.42 -26.86 5.47
CA TRP A 91 -2.73 -28.05 5.99
C TRP A 91 -2.00 -28.80 4.88
N ASN A 92 -0.90 -29.47 5.20
CA ASN A 92 -0.20 -30.28 4.20
C ASN A 92 -1.03 -31.49 3.75
N GLY A 93 -0.85 -31.90 2.49
CA GLY A 93 -1.39 -33.17 2.00
C GLY A 93 -0.44 -34.35 2.24
N ALA A 94 -0.91 -35.56 1.97
CA ALA A 94 -0.15 -36.79 2.04
C ALA A 94 0.24 -37.29 0.64
N GLY A 95 1.53 -37.56 0.44
CA GLY A 95 2.08 -38.09 -0.80
C GLY A 95 2.81 -39.41 -0.54
N CYS A 96 3.05 -40.18 -1.60
CA CYS A 96 3.94 -41.34 -1.55
C CYS A 96 5.14 -41.06 -2.45
N HIS A 97 6.16 -40.34 -1.93
CA HIS A 97 7.28 -39.93 -2.77
C HIS A 97 8.14 -41.15 -3.15
N THR A 98 8.38 -41.35 -4.44
CA THR A 98 9.12 -42.49 -4.96
C THR A 98 10.54 -42.10 -5.31
N ASN A 99 11.52 -42.59 -4.56
CA ASN A 99 12.92 -42.45 -4.91
C ASN A 99 13.32 -43.56 -5.90
N TYR A 100 13.97 -43.20 -7.00
CA TYR A 100 14.24 -44.10 -8.11
C TYR A 100 15.70 -44.01 -8.58
N SER A 101 16.32 -45.18 -8.81
CA SER A 101 17.62 -45.26 -9.47
C SER A 101 17.83 -46.56 -10.25
N THR A 102 18.48 -46.45 -11.40
CA THR A 102 18.99 -47.60 -12.19
C THR A 102 20.45 -47.89 -11.81
N LYS A 103 21.03 -48.97 -12.34
CA LYS A 103 22.45 -49.27 -12.13
C LYS A 103 23.34 -48.13 -12.66
N SER A 104 23.06 -47.66 -13.88
CA SER A 104 23.79 -46.56 -14.53
C SER A 104 23.67 -45.22 -13.80
N MET A 105 22.53 -44.93 -13.14
CA MET A 105 22.38 -43.71 -12.34
C MET A 105 23.28 -43.67 -11.10
N ARG A 106 23.71 -44.84 -10.60
CA ARG A 106 24.57 -44.96 -9.40
C ARG A 106 26.05 -45.11 -9.71
N GLU A 107 26.40 -45.29 -10.99
CA GLU A 107 27.78 -45.35 -11.48
C GLU A 107 28.32 -43.94 -11.79
N ASP A 108 29.63 -43.81 -12.03
CA ASP A 108 30.25 -42.50 -12.30
C ASP A 108 29.68 -41.88 -13.59
N GLY A 109 29.31 -40.59 -13.53
CA GLY A 109 28.59 -39.91 -14.60
C GLY A 109 27.06 -40.16 -14.60
N GLY A 110 26.54 -40.89 -13.62
CA GLY A 110 25.11 -41.22 -13.50
C GLY A 110 24.17 -40.01 -13.42
N PHE A 111 24.66 -38.83 -13.07
CA PHE A 111 23.86 -37.60 -13.05
C PHE A 111 23.29 -37.21 -14.43
N GLU A 112 24.02 -37.45 -15.52
CA GLU A 112 23.50 -37.21 -16.87
C GLU A 112 22.37 -38.18 -17.23
N VAL A 113 22.47 -39.43 -16.77
CA VAL A 113 21.39 -40.43 -16.89
C VAL A 113 20.16 -40.00 -16.09
N ILE A 114 20.36 -39.41 -14.90
CA ILE A 114 19.28 -38.84 -14.10
C ILE A 114 18.59 -37.69 -14.85
N LYS A 115 19.35 -36.76 -15.43
CA LYS A 115 18.77 -35.66 -16.23
C LYS A 115 17.97 -36.19 -17.42
N LYS A 116 18.48 -37.19 -18.13
CA LYS A 116 17.76 -37.84 -19.24
C LYS A 116 16.46 -38.49 -18.77
N ALA A 117 16.48 -39.18 -17.63
CA ALA A 117 15.27 -39.75 -17.05
C ALA A 117 14.24 -38.69 -16.66
N ILE A 118 14.67 -37.57 -16.08
CA ILE A 118 13.78 -36.44 -15.75
C ILE A 118 13.15 -35.85 -17.00
N LEU A 119 13.90 -35.73 -18.09
CA LEU A 119 13.39 -35.28 -19.39
C LEU A 119 12.28 -36.20 -19.89
N ASN A 120 12.48 -37.52 -19.88
CA ASN A 120 11.45 -38.48 -20.28
C ASN A 120 10.20 -38.39 -19.40
N LEU A 121 10.38 -38.25 -18.08
CA LEU A 121 9.26 -38.09 -17.14
C LEU A 121 8.47 -36.79 -17.36
N SER A 122 9.12 -35.74 -17.87
CA SER A 122 8.46 -34.47 -18.22
C SER A 122 7.54 -34.63 -19.43
N LEU A 123 7.94 -35.45 -20.41
CA LEU A 123 7.20 -35.69 -21.64
C LEU A 123 5.92 -36.51 -21.39
N ARG A 124 6.02 -37.53 -20.52
CA ARG A 124 4.87 -38.36 -20.10
C ARG A 124 4.19 -37.86 -18.82
N HIS A 125 4.37 -36.58 -18.46
CA HIS A 125 3.85 -36.05 -17.19
C HIS A 125 2.35 -36.30 -17.00
N LYS A 126 1.53 -36.02 -18.02
CA LYS A 126 0.06 -36.19 -17.95
C LYS A 126 -0.36 -37.64 -17.73
N GLU A 127 0.30 -38.57 -18.41
CA GLU A 127 0.04 -40.01 -18.31
C GLU A 127 0.41 -40.55 -16.92
N HIS A 128 1.55 -40.10 -16.39
CA HIS A 128 1.92 -40.43 -15.02
C HIS A 128 0.90 -39.86 -14.02
N ILE A 129 0.49 -38.59 -14.16
CA ILE A 129 -0.49 -37.98 -13.25
C ILE A 129 -1.82 -38.74 -13.23
N SER A 130 -2.31 -39.22 -14.38
CA SER A 130 -3.55 -40.02 -14.43
C SER A 130 -3.47 -41.35 -13.66
N ALA A 131 -2.27 -41.88 -13.45
CA ALA A 131 -2.05 -43.14 -12.74
C ALA A 131 -1.51 -42.94 -11.30
N TYR A 132 -1.27 -41.71 -10.87
CA TYR A 132 -0.57 -41.37 -9.62
C TYR A 132 -1.50 -41.21 -8.40
N GLY A 133 -2.69 -41.80 -8.47
CA GLY A 133 -3.70 -41.82 -7.40
C GLY A 133 -4.81 -40.79 -7.60
N GLU A 134 -6.04 -41.17 -7.25
CA GLU A 134 -7.22 -40.33 -7.35
C GLU A 134 -7.24 -39.26 -6.25
N GLY A 135 -7.81 -38.08 -6.54
CA GLY A 135 -7.89 -36.97 -5.58
C GLY A 135 -6.63 -36.11 -5.48
N ASN A 136 -5.62 -36.38 -6.32
CA ASN A 136 -4.32 -35.73 -6.26
C ASN A 136 -4.37 -34.24 -6.65
N GLU A 137 -5.41 -33.82 -7.38
CA GLU A 137 -5.70 -32.41 -7.73
C GLU A 137 -5.92 -31.52 -6.49
N ARG A 138 -6.43 -32.09 -5.38
CA ARG A 138 -6.59 -31.36 -4.11
C ARG A 138 -5.26 -31.15 -3.38
N ARG A 139 -4.25 -31.96 -3.71
CA ARG A 139 -2.92 -31.94 -3.08
C ARG A 139 -1.92 -31.12 -3.88
N LEU A 140 -1.79 -31.40 -5.18
CA LEU A 140 -0.80 -30.81 -6.08
C LEU A 140 -1.23 -29.41 -6.55
N THR A 141 -1.19 -28.45 -5.63
CA THR A 141 -1.66 -27.07 -5.85
C THR A 141 -0.52 -26.07 -6.08
N GLY A 142 0.73 -26.48 -5.90
CA GLY A 142 1.89 -25.57 -5.89
C GLY A 142 2.19 -24.95 -4.52
N LYS A 143 1.35 -25.20 -3.52
CA LYS A 143 1.52 -24.81 -2.11
C LYS A 143 1.91 -26.02 -1.26
N HIS A 144 2.24 -25.82 0.01
CA HIS A 144 2.50 -26.90 0.98
C HIS A 144 3.54 -27.95 0.54
N GLU A 145 4.70 -27.50 0.04
CA GLU A 145 5.77 -28.38 -0.46
C GLU A 145 5.36 -29.30 -1.63
N THR A 146 4.42 -28.87 -2.47
CA THR A 146 4.01 -29.58 -3.70
C THR A 146 4.18 -28.71 -4.95
N ALA A 147 4.32 -29.35 -6.11
CA ALA A 147 4.19 -28.67 -7.40
C ALA A 147 2.72 -28.64 -7.85
N SER A 148 2.37 -27.74 -8.77
CA SER A 148 1.05 -27.73 -9.41
C SER A 148 0.88 -28.94 -10.32
N ILE A 149 -0.32 -29.55 -10.31
CA ILE A 149 -0.65 -30.74 -11.09
C ILE A 149 -0.47 -30.56 -12.61
N ASP A 150 -0.63 -29.35 -13.13
CA ASP A 150 -0.56 -29.06 -14.57
C ASP A 150 0.87 -28.81 -15.06
N THR A 151 1.80 -28.57 -14.14
CA THR A 151 3.16 -28.10 -14.46
C THR A 151 4.21 -29.07 -13.98
N PHE A 152 5.05 -29.53 -14.91
CA PHE A 152 6.23 -30.32 -14.55
C PHE A 152 7.39 -29.39 -14.21
N SER A 153 8.04 -29.65 -13.09
CA SER A 153 9.25 -28.94 -12.66
C SER A 153 10.20 -29.88 -11.94
N TRP A 154 11.49 -29.58 -11.98
CA TRP A 154 12.48 -30.28 -11.16
C TRP A 154 13.51 -29.31 -10.62
N GLY A 155 14.21 -29.71 -9.56
CA GLY A 155 15.28 -28.89 -9.00
C GLY A 155 16.14 -29.62 -7.97
N VAL A 156 17.30 -29.05 -7.70
CA VAL A 156 18.22 -29.58 -6.69
C VAL A 156 17.84 -29.02 -5.33
N ALA A 157 17.61 -29.92 -4.37
CA ALA A 157 17.17 -29.61 -3.02
C ALA A 157 15.88 -28.78 -2.91
N ASN A 158 15.14 -28.62 -4.01
CA ASN A 158 13.89 -27.87 -4.03
C ASN A 158 12.74 -28.78 -3.63
N ARG A 159 11.96 -28.36 -2.63
CA ARG A 159 10.76 -29.09 -2.20
C ARG A 159 9.47 -28.65 -2.91
N GLY A 160 9.47 -27.56 -3.67
CA GLY A 160 8.29 -27.10 -4.41
C GLY A 160 8.15 -27.70 -5.82
N CYS A 161 9.02 -28.62 -6.22
CA CYS A 161 9.07 -29.15 -7.58
C CYS A 161 8.52 -30.58 -7.69
N SER A 162 8.18 -30.98 -8.91
CA SER A 162 7.61 -32.31 -9.21
C SER A 162 8.64 -33.42 -8.98
N ILE A 163 9.86 -33.24 -9.49
CA ILE A 163 11.00 -34.15 -9.25
C ILE A 163 12.09 -33.42 -8.47
N ARG A 164 12.58 -34.03 -7.39
CA ARG A 164 13.68 -33.48 -6.59
C ARG A 164 14.94 -34.32 -6.75
N VAL A 165 16.09 -33.66 -6.86
CA VAL A 165 17.40 -34.32 -6.75
C VAL A 165 18.10 -33.82 -5.49
N GLY A 166 18.65 -34.74 -4.68
CA GLY A 166 19.35 -34.38 -3.45
C GLY A 166 20.65 -33.63 -3.71
N ARG A 167 21.06 -32.74 -2.78
CA ARG A 167 22.37 -32.06 -2.88
C ARG A 167 23.54 -33.05 -2.95
N GLU A 168 23.43 -34.16 -2.24
CA GLU A 168 24.49 -35.17 -2.23
C GLU A 168 24.63 -35.85 -3.60
N THR A 169 23.51 -36.15 -4.26
CA THR A 169 23.51 -36.72 -5.62
C THR A 169 24.08 -35.77 -6.66
N GLU A 170 23.76 -34.47 -6.57
CA GLU A 170 24.37 -33.46 -7.44
C GLU A 170 25.88 -33.37 -7.19
N LYS A 171 26.29 -33.26 -5.92
CA LYS A 171 27.70 -33.11 -5.54
C LYS A 171 28.55 -34.32 -5.94
N GLN A 172 28.01 -35.53 -5.81
CA GLN A 172 28.70 -36.77 -6.17
C GLN A 172 28.62 -37.09 -7.67
N GLY A 173 27.77 -36.40 -8.43
CA GLY A 173 27.55 -36.69 -9.85
C GLY A 173 26.90 -38.05 -10.14
N LYS A 174 26.31 -38.69 -9.12
CA LYS A 174 25.62 -40.00 -9.19
C LYS A 174 24.70 -40.21 -8.01
N GLY A 175 23.65 -41.02 -8.16
CA GLY A 175 22.70 -41.31 -7.09
C GLY A 175 21.29 -41.66 -7.58
N TYR A 176 20.29 -40.93 -7.10
CA TYR A 176 18.88 -41.18 -7.35
C TYR A 176 18.07 -39.88 -7.50
N LEU A 177 16.89 -39.98 -8.12
CA LEU A 177 15.89 -38.92 -8.16
C LEU A 177 14.72 -39.24 -7.24
N GLU A 178 13.99 -38.23 -6.79
CA GLU A 178 12.78 -38.36 -5.97
C GLU A 178 11.57 -37.81 -6.75
N ASP A 179 10.65 -38.68 -7.16
CA ASP A 179 9.37 -38.29 -7.74
C ASP A 179 8.35 -37.99 -6.63
N ARG A 180 7.89 -36.75 -6.57
CA ARG A 180 7.01 -36.25 -5.48
C ARG A 180 5.55 -36.13 -5.88
N ARG A 181 5.25 -36.49 -7.14
CA ARG A 181 3.91 -36.42 -7.72
C ARG A 181 2.96 -37.54 -7.26
N PRO A 182 3.37 -38.76 -6.87
CA PRO A 182 2.42 -39.77 -6.43
C PRO A 182 1.70 -39.39 -5.13
N ALA A 183 0.39 -39.59 -5.09
CA ALA A 183 -0.48 -39.38 -3.93
C ALA A 183 -0.27 -40.47 -2.85
N SER A 184 -0.70 -40.27 -1.62
CA SER A 184 -0.59 -41.32 -0.58
C SER A 184 -1.34 -42.63 -0.90
N ASN A 185 -2.43 -42.55 -1.67
CA ASN A 185 -3.26 -43.68 -2.13
C ASN A 185 -2.77 -44.33 -3.43
N MET A 186 -1.61 -43.93 -3.98
CA MET A 186 -1.11 -44.50 -5.23
C MET A 186 -0.86 -46.03 -5.13
N ASP A 187 -1.04 -46.74 -6.25
CA ASP A 187 -0.72 -48.17 -6.36
C ASP A 187 0.78 -48.38 -6.70
N PRO A 188 1.58 -48.98 -5.79
CA PRO A 188 3.03 -49.14 -5.96
C PRO A 188 3.45 -50.03 -7.11
N TYR A 189 2.58 -50.93 -7.57
CA TYR A 189 2.88 -51.71 -8.77
C TYR A 189 2.85 -50.82 -10.01
N VAL A 190 1.78 -50.02 -10.15
CA VAL A 190 1.55 -49.14 -11.30
C VAL A 190 2.60 -48.02 -11.36
N VAL A 191 2.85 -47.33 -10.24
CA VAL A 191 3.82 -46.22 -10.22
C VAL A 191 5.23 -46.73 -10.48
N THR A 192 5.63 -47.85 -9.87
CA THR A 192 6.96 -48.44 -10.09
C THR A 192 7.15 -48.92 -11.52
N SER A 193 6.14 -49.57 -12.11
CA SER A 193 6.20 -50.03 -13.50
C SER A 193 6.27 -48.86 -14.47
N LEU A 194 5.46 -47.82 -14.29
CA LEU A 194 5.47 -46.62 -15.15
C LEU A 194 6.79 -45.85 -15.07
N LEU A 195 7.37 -45.73 -13.87
CA LEU A 195 8.69 -45.13 -13.71
C LEU A 195 9.76 -45.93 -14.46
N ALA A 196 9.75 -47.26 -14.34
CA ALA A 196 10.68 -48.12 -15.06
C ALA A 196 10.46 -48.06 -16.58
N GLU A 197 9.22 -48.14 -17.05
CA GLU A 197 8.85 -48.08 -18.46
C GLU A 197 9.30 -46.78 -19.10
N THR A 198 8.95 -45.63 -18.52
CA THR A 198 9.28 -44.31 -19.07
C THR A 198 10.78 -44.00 -19.04
N THR A 199 11.53 -44.57 -18.10
CA THR A 199 12.97 -44.29 -17.96
C THR A 199 13.88 -45.31 -18.63
N LEU A 200 13.40 -46.54 -18.90
CA LEU A 200 14.21 -47.62 -19.47
C LEU A 200 13.74 -48.10 -20.85
N LEU A 201 12.44 -48.16 -21.09
CA LEU A 201 11.86 -48.79 -22.29
C LEU A 201 11.38 -47.77 -23.33
N TRP A 202 10.89 -46.63 -22.87
CA TRP A 202 10.32 -45.60 -23.73
C TRP A 202 11.38 -44.65 -24.25
N GLU A 203 11.39 -44.43 -25.57
CA GLU A 203 12.25 -43.45 -26.25
C GLU A 203 11.41 -42.33 -26.86
N PRO A 204 11.74 -41.05 -26.61
CA PRO A 204 11.07 -39.92 -27.23
C PRO A 204 11.45 -39.78 -28.71
N THR A 205 10.59 -39.15 -29.50
CA THR A 205 10.98 -38.66 -30.83
C THR A 205 11.97 -37.50 -30.69
N LEU A 206 12.93 -37.38 -31.62
CA LEU A 206 13.97 -36.33 -31.61
C LEU A 206 13.39 -34.91 -31.49
N GLU A 207 12.25 -34.64 -32.12
CA GLU A 207 11.55 -33.35 -32.04
C GLU A 207 10.98 -33.07 -30.63
N ALA A 208 10.39 -34.08 -29.98
CA ALA A 208 9.84 -33.96 -28.64
C ALA A 208 10.94 -33.76 -27.59
N GLU A 209 12.08 -34.44 -27.76
CA GLU A 209 13.25 -34.31 -26.90
C GLU A 209 13.85 -32.90 -26.97
N ALA A 210 14.04 -32.36 -28.19
CA ALA A 210 14.55 -31.01 -28.40
C ALA A 210 13.61 -29.93 -27.81
N LEU A 211 12.30 -30.05 -28.04
CA LEU A 211 11.29 -29.11 -27.53
C LEU A 211 11.22 -29.13 -26.00
N ALA A 212 11.31 -30.31 -25.38
CA ALA A 212 11.27 -30.44 -23.92
C ALA A 212 12.56 -29.95 -23.26
N ALA A 213 13.73 -30.22 -23.84
CA ALA A 213 15.00 -29.67 -23.37
C ALA A 213 15.01 -28.13 -23.44
N GLN A 214 14.44 -27.56 -24.52
CA GLN A 214 14.27 -26.11 -24.65
C GLN A 214 13.29 -25.55 -23.61
N LYS A 215 12.16 -26.21 -23.35
CA LYS A 215 11.20 -25.78 -22.30
C LYS A 215 11.78 -25.83 -20.89
N LEU A 216 12.52 -26.89 -20.55
CA LEU A 216 13.14 -27.09 -19.23
C LEU A 216 14.26 -26.08 -18.97
N SER A 217 15.11 -25.82 -19.97
CA SER A 217 16.12 -24.76 -19.89
C SER A 217 15.46 -23.39 -19.74
N LEU A 218 14.42 -23.08 -20.54
CA LEU A 218 13.70 -21.81 -20.47
C LEU A 218 13.02 -21.61 -19.10
N GLN A 219 12.38 -22.63 -18.53
CA GLN A 219 11.76 -22.55 -17.19
C GLN A 219 12.79 -22.31 -16.09
N SER A 220 13.96 -22.96 -16.15
CA SER A 220 15.04 -22.73 -15.19
C SER A 220 15.60 -21.31 -15.29
N ILE A 221 15.76 -20.79 -16.51
CA ILE A 221 16.22 -19.42 -16.77
C ILE A 221 15.18 -18.41 -16.30
N ILE A 222 13.89 -18.65 -16.55
CA ILE A 222 12.79 -17.80 -16.10
C ILE A 222 12.71 -17.79 -14.57
N ALA A 223 12.79 -18.94 -13.90
CA ALA A 223 12.78 -19.02 -12.44
C ALA A 223 14.00 -18.33 -11.81
N MET A 224 15.18 -18.49 -12.40
CA MET A 224 16.39 -17.81 -11.97
C MET A 224 16.28 -16.30 -12.21
N ALA A 225 15.74 -15.86 -13.35
CA ALA A 225 15.48 -14.45 -13.65
C ALA A 225 14.43 -13.84 -12.71
N PHE A 226 13.40 -14.60 -12.33
CA PHE A 226 12.33 -14.17 -11.42
C PHE A 226 12.84 -13.99 -9.98
N TYR A 227 13.64 -14.94 -9.48
CA TYR A 227 14.27 -14.84 -8.16
C TYR A 227 15.35 -13.75 -8.09
N THR A 228 16.12 -13.60 -9.17
CA THR A 228 17.13 -12.53 -9.26
C THR A 228 16.46 -11.16 -9.31
N ASN A 229 15.36 -11.01 -10.07
CA ASN A 229 14.59 -9.77 -10.11
C ASN A 229 13.96 -9.43 -8.75
N GLN A 230 13.41 -10.40 -8.00
CA GLN A 230 12.88 -10.12 -6.66
C GLN A 230 13.94 -9.52 -5.74
N LYS A 231 15.15 -10.08 -5.72
CA LYS A 231 16.26 -9.55 -4.91
C LYS A 231 16.70 -8.16 -5.37
N VAL A 232 16.86 -7.97 -6.67
CA VAL A 232 17.28 -6.68 -7.24
C VAL A 232 16.22 -5.60 -6.97
N THR A 233 14.94 -5.89 -7.19
CA THR A 233 13.83 -4.97 -6.90
C THR A 233 13.74 -4.63 -5.42
N THR A 234 13.94 -5.62 -4.52
CA THR A 234 13.98 -5.37 -3.07
C THR A 234 15.11 -4.42 -2.70
N VAL A 235 16.32 -4.66 -3.22
CA VAL A 235 17.49 -3.80 -2.97
C VAL A 235 17.27 -2.38 -3.48
N LEU A 236 16.69 -2.22 -4.67
CA LEU A 236 16.36 -0.91 -5.25
C LEU A 236 15.30 -0.16 -4.44
N LEU A 237 14.27 -0.85 -3.93
CA LEU A 237 13.25 -0.25 -3.06
C LEU A 237 13.81 0.21 -1.71
N VAL A 238 14.68 -0.58 -1.08
CA VAL A 238 15.38 -0.17 0.14
C VAL A 238 16.27 1.06 -0.12
N LEU A 239 16.98 1.08 -1.24
CA LEU A 239 17.80 2.22 -1.62
C LEU A 239 16.95 3.48 -1.84
N ASN A 240 15.80 3.36 -2.51
CA ASN A 240 14.85 4.46 -2.68
C ASN A 240 14.28 4.96 -1.35
N LEU A 241 13.94 4.06 -0.42
CA LEU A 241 13.47 4.42 0.92
C LEU A 241 14.52 5.28 1.66
N VAL A 242 15.79 4.88 1.60
CA VAL A 242 16.92 5.62 2.20
C VAL A 242 17.11 6.96 1.50
N LEU A 243 17.03 7.00 0.16
CA LEU A 243 17.16 8.23 -0.61
C LEU A 243 16.05 9.23 -0.25
N TYR A 244 14.80 8.79 -0.16
CA TYR A 244 13.68 9.65 0.23
C TYR A 244 13.80 10.12 1.68
N PHE A 245 14.32 9.30 2.59
CA PHE A 245 14.65 9.75 3.95
C PHE A 245 15.68 10.88 3.98
N ILE A 246 16.75 10.75 3.19
CA ILE A 246 17.77 11.79 3.03
C ILE A 246 17.15 13.07 2.46
N ILE A 247 16.31 12.94 1.42
CA ILE A 247 15.59 14.06 0.79
C ILE A 247 14.70 14.78 1.80
N ILE A 248 13.91 14.05 2.61
CA ILE A 248 13.08 14.64 3.67
C ILE A 248 13.96 15.40 4.66
N THR A 249 15.08 14.81 5.07
CA THR A 249 15.99 15.42 6.06
C THR A 249 16.60 16.72 5.53
N ILE A 250 17.08 16.73 4.28
CA ILE A 250 17.66 17.91 3.63
C ILE A 250 16.59 18.97 3.35
N ALA A 251 15.41 18.57 2.86
CA ALA A 251 14.31 19.49 2.59
C ALA A 251 13.78 20.11 3.89
N ALA A 252 13.60 19.33 4.95
CA ALA A 252 13.20 19.82 6.27
C ALA A 252 14.25 20.79 6.84
N TRP A 253 15.54 20.48 6.68
CA TRP A 253 16.62 21.41 7.01
C TRP A 253 16.55 22.69 6.17
N ALA A 254 16.34 22.60 4.86
CA ALA A 254 16.27 23.74 3.96
C ALA A 254 15.05 24.63 4.26
N VAL A 255 13.86 24.06 4.49
CA VAL A 255 12.66 24.79 4.94
C VAL A 255 12.96 25.53 6.23
N ASN A 256 13.57 24.83 7.20
CA ASN A 256 13.94 25.42 8.47
C ASN A 256 14.94 26.58 8.28
N HIS A 257 15.93 26.44 7.40
CA HIS A 257 16.92 27.48 7.09
C HIS A 257 16.34 28.66 6.29
N GLY A 258 15.40 28.39 5.38
CA GLY A 258 14.65 29.41 4.63
C GLY A 258 13.82 30.26 5.58
N ILE A 259 13.06 29.63 6.47
CA ILE A 259 12.23 30.33 7.48
C ILE A 259 13.08 31.25 8.37
N GLN A 260 14.33 30.85 8.63
CA GLN A 260 15.26 31.64 9.44
C GLN A 260 15.70 32.93 8.77
N ARG A 261 16.23 32.85 7.55
CA ARG A 261 16.79 34.01 6.84
C ARG A 261 15.75 34.88 6.15
N SER A 262 14.57 34.33 5.84
CA SER A 262 13.43 35.14 5.36
C SER A 262 13.13 36.34 6.24
N ARG A 263 13.32 36.15 7.54
CA ARG A 263 13.02 37.14 8.56
C ARG A 263 14.01 38.30 8.58
N GLU A 264 15.24 38.07 8.15
CA GLU A 264 16.33 39.07 8.12
C GLU A 264 16.30 39.89 6.83
N THR A 265 15.86 39.31 5.71
CA THR A 265 15.87 39.97 4.38
C THR A 265 14.53 40.67 4.04
N ALA A 266 13.41 40.27 4.66
CA ALA A 266 12.09 40.86 4.41
C ALA A 266 11.94 42.34 4.86
N SER A 267 12.86 42.86 5.66
CA SER A 267 12.88 44.29 6.05
C SER A 267 13.53 45.21 5.01
N ALA A 268 14.13 44.66 3.93
CA ALA A 268 14.94 45.43 2.98
C ALA A 268 14.45 45.40 1.52
N LEU A 269 13.34 44.71 1.19
CA LEU A 269 12.87 44.53 -0.20
C LEU A 269 11.54 45.23 -0.53
N SER A 270 11.45 45.80 -1.74
CA SER A 270 10.25 46.43 -2.30
C SER A 270 9.30 45.43 -3.00
N VAL A 271 8.02 45.80 -3.06
CA VAL A 271 6.87 44.93 -3.40
C VAL A 271 6.91 44.47 -4.86
N PRO A 272 7.24 43.18 -5.09
CA PRO A 272 6.24 42.11 -5.19
C PRO A 272 6.56 40.86 -4.32
N LEU A 273 7.62 40.92 -3.51
CA LEU A 273 8.20 39.76 -2.80
C LEU A 273 7.56 39.43 -1.43
N GLN A 274 6.62 40.24 -0.93
CA GLN A 274 5.95 40.01 0.37
C GLN A 274 4.90 38.87 0.38
N ILE A 275 4.61 38.25 -0.77
CA ILE A 275 3.53 37.27 -0.90
C ILE A 275 4.01 35.83 -0.61
N PHE A 276 5.33 35.59 -0.55
CA PHE A 276 5.87 34.27 -0.22
C PHE A 276 6.22 34.12 1.27
N PRO A 277 5.70 33.08 1.96
CA PRO A 277 5.92 32.91 3.40
C PRO A 277 7.35 32.47 3.77
N ILE A 278 8.17 32.04 2.79
CA ILE A 278 9.55 31.55 3.01
C ILE A 278 10.48 31.98 1.86
N TYR A 279 11.33 32.95 2.11
CA TYR A 279 12.47 33.40 1.30
C TYR A 279 13.73 32.57 1.59
N PHE A 280 14.27 31.96 0.54
CA PHE A 280 15.49 31.17 0.60
C PHE A 280 16.68 32.05 0.16
N PRO A 281 17.73 32.17 0.98
CA PRO A 281 18.87 33.07 0.73
C PRO A 281 19.84 32.55 -0.35
N PHE A 282 19.58 31.37 -0.88
CA PHE A 282 20.33 30.73 -1.96
C PHE A 282 19.34 30.34 -3.06
N GLY A 283 19.68 30.65 -4.30
CA GLY A 283 18.84 30.36 -5.47
C GLY A 283 17.82 31.46 -5.79
N ASN A 284 16.98 31.21 -6.79
CA ASN A 284 15.97 32.16 -7.28
C ASN A 284 14.60 31.94 -6.58
N MET A 285 13.59 32.73 -6.94
CA MET A 285 12.21 32.62 -6.40
C MET A 285 11.58 31.21 -6.52
N SER A 286 12.07 30.36 -7.43
CA SER A 286 11.58 28.99 -7.59
C SER A 286 12.07 28.03 -6.50
N THR A 287 13.14 28.40 -5.78
CA THR A 287 13.78 27.54 -4.78
C THR A 287 12.85 27.21 -3.62
N GLY A 288 11.96 28.14 -3.23
CA GLY A 288 11.00 27.89 -2.17
C GLY A 288 9.93 26.87 -2.55
N PHE A 289 9.46 26.91 -3.79
CA PHE A 289 8.58 25.88 -4.33
C PHE A 289 9.28 24.54 -4.44
N PHE A 290 10.50 24.54 -4.97
CA PHE A 290 11.34 23.35 -5.10
C PHE A 290 11.46 22.61 -3.76
N VAL A 291 11.80 23.33 -2.68
CA VAL A 291 12.00 22.70 -1.35
C VAL A 291 10.69 22.14 -0.77
N ILE A 292 9.56 22.84 -0.92
CA ILE A 292 8.25 22.37 -0.43
C ILE A 292 7.79 21.13 -1.20
N TYR A 293 7.90 21.15 -2.53
CA TYR A 293 7.54 19.99 -3.35
C TYR A 293 8.50 18.82 -3.14
N THR A 294 9.78 19.09 -2.89
CA THR A 294 10.78 18.06 -2.55
C THR A 294 10.44 17.39 -1.21
N LEU A 295 9.96 18.16 -0.22
CA LEU A 295 9.50 17.62 1.06
C LEU A 295 8.26 16.73 0.89
N LEU A 296 7.27 17.18 0.11
CA LEU A 296 6.07 16.40 -0.20
C LEU A 296 6.40 15.11 -0.99
N ALA A 297 7.25 15.22 -2.01
CA ALA A 297 7.74 14.08 -2.78
C ALA A 297 8.52 13.10 -1.91
N GLY A 298 9.31 13.60 -0.95
CA GLY A 298 10.03 12.79 0.03
C GLY A 298 9.09 11.96 0.91
N VAL A 299 8.09 12.58 1.51
CA VAL A 299 7.13 11.91 2.41
C VAL A 299 6.29 10.88 1.65
N VAL A 300 5.74 11.25 0.50
CA VAL A 300 4.96 10.32 -0.34
C VAL A 300 5.85 9.19 -0.85
N GLY A 301 7.09 9.49 -1.25
CA GLY A 301 8.03 8.47 -1.72
C GLY A 301 8.51 7.49 -0.67
N MET A 302 8.64 7.94 0.58
CA MET A 302 8.89 7.04 1.70
C MET A 302 7.70 6.10 1.94
N ALA A 303 6.47 6.62 1.93
CA ALA A 303 5.26 5.82 2.13
C ALA A 303 5.07 4.77 1.01
N THR A 304 5.27 5.15 -0.25
CA THR A 304 5.11 4.24 -1.39
C THR A 304 6.24 3.22 -1.51
N SER A 305 7.47 3.58 -1.10
CA SER A 305 8.58 2.62 -1.02
C SER A 305 8.34 1.58 0.07
N HIS A 306 7.73 1.99 1.20
CA HIS A 306 7.32 1.06 2.25
C HIS A 306 6.22 0.11 1.77
N THR A 307 5.16 0.60 1.13
CA THR A 307 4.11 -0.28 0.60
C THR A 307 4.65 -1.19 -0.50
N GLY A 308 5.56 -0.68 -1.35
CA GLY A 308 6.26 -1.48 -2.36
C GLY A 308 7.08 -2.62 -1.76
N LEU A 309 7.73 -2.42 -0.60
CA LEU A 309 8.46 -3.49 0.09
C LEU A 309 7.54 -4.60 0.61
N GLU A 310 6.35 -4.26 1.11
CA GLU A 310 5.35 -5.25 1.54
C GLU A 310 4.80 -6.04 0.34
N HIS A 311 4.50 -5.39 -0.78
CA HIS A 311 4.04 -6.09 -1.99
C HIS A 311 5.12 -6.99 -2.60
N VAL A 312 6.38 -6.57 -2.55
CA VAL A 312 7.51 -7.40 -3.01
C VAL A 312 7.76 -8.61 -2.10
N ARG A 313 7.35 -8.52 -0.83
CA ARG A 313 7.42 -9.64 0.12
C ARG A 313 6.36 -10.71 -0.17
N LEU A 314 5.18 -10.31 -0.64
CA LEU A 314 4.08 -11.20 -1.02
C LEU A 314 4.21 -11.72 -2.47
N TRP A 315 4.82 -10.92 -3.36
CA TRP A 315 5.18 -11.22 -4.76
C TRP A 315 4.03 -11.83 -5.60
N ASP A 316 2.83 -11.25 -5.48
CA ASP A 316 1.66 -11.62 -6.27
C ASP A 316 1.52 -10.73 -7.53
N ILE A 317 1.13 -11.32 -8.66
CA ILE A 317 1.18 -10.68 -9.99
C ILE A 317 0.14 -9.55 -10.11
N SER A 318 -0.99 -9.67 -9.41
CA SER A 318 -2.05 -8.66 -9.41
C SER A 318 -1.67 -7.39 -8.65
N GLU A 319 -0.83 -7.47 -7.63
CA GLU A 319 -0.48 -6.34 -6.76
C GLU A 319 0.68 -5.48 -7.29
N ILE A 320 1.44 -6.00 -8.26
CA ILE A 320 2.55 -5.27 -8.90
C ILE A 320 2.05 -4.02 -9.64
N HIS A 321 0.82 -4.06 -10.17
CA HIS A 321 0.19 -2.92 -10.84
C HIS A 321 -0.14 -1.78 -9.86
N ASP A 322 -0.61 -2.11 -8.65
CA ASP A 322 -0.91 -1.12 -7.61
C ASP A 322 0.37 -0.49 -7.06
N ALA A 323 1.42 -1.29 -6.88
CA ALA A 323 2.75 -0.80 -6.52
C ALA A 323 3.35 0.12 -7.62
N ALA A 324 3.17 -0.22 -8.90
CA ALA A 324 3.60 0.63 -10.02
C ALA A 324 2.82 1.96 -10.08
N ALA A 325 1.51 1.94 -9.87
CA ALA A 325 0.70 3.15 -9.82
C ALA A 325 1.13 4.10 -8.67
N SER A 326 1.40 3.55 -7.49
CA SER A 326 1.86 4.33 -6.33
C SER A 326 3.27 4.93 -6.53
N SER A 327 4.17 4.19 -7.18
CA SER A 327 5.52 4.69 -7.51
C SER A 327 5.49 5.76 -8.60
N MET A 328 4.57 5.68 -9.56
CA MET A 328 4.35 6.75 -10.55
C MET A 328 3.90 8.06 -9.88
N VAL A 329 2.96 8.02 -8.93
CA VAL A 329 2.54 9.21 -8.17
C VAL A 329 3.73 9.88 -7.47
N THR A 330 4.61 9.08 -6.88
CA THR A 330 5.84 9.56 -6.22
C THR A 330 6.81 10.19 -7.22
N TRP A 331 7.04 9.52 -8.35
CA TRP A 331 7.93 10.00 -9.39
C TRP A 331 7.47 11.35 -9.95
N SER A 332 6.16 11.54 -10.07
CA SER A 332 5.62 12.81 -10.58
C SER A 332 5.58 13.93 -9.56
N LEU A 333 5.41 13.64 -8.27
CA LEU A 333 5.69 14.64 -7.24
C LEU A 333 7.17 15.04 -7.25
N THR A 334 8.07 14.10 -7.52
CA THR A 334 9.50 14.36 -7.67
C THR A 334 9.78 15.22 -8.91
N LEU A 335 9.15 14.93 -10.05
CA LEU A 335 9.22 15.78 -11.25
C LEU A 335 8.63 17.17 -11.04
N LEU A 336 7.52 17.26 -10.32
CA LEU A 336 6.87 18.52 -9.97
C LEU A 336 7.76 19.34 -9.04
N ALA A 337 8.58 18.71 -8.19
CA ALA A 337 9.63 19.43 -7.49
C ALA A 337 10.64 20.06 -8.46
N MET A 338 11.02 19.35 -9.53
CA MET A 338 11.99 19.83 -10.54
C MET A 338 11.41 20.86 -11.54
N GLY A 339 10.12 20.79 -11.86
CA GLY A 339 9.44 21.56 -12.92
C GLY A 339 9.35 23.10 -12.75
N PRO A 340 8.95 23.66 -11.59
CA PRO A 340 8.81 25.10 -11.42
C PRO A 340 10.15 25.84 -11.43
N SER A 341 11.27 25.13 -11.25
CA SER A 341 12.61 25.70 -11.38
C SER A 341 13.03 25.98 -12.81
N TYR A 342 12.47 25.29 -13.81
CA TYR A 342 12.85 25.48 -15.23
C TYR A 342 12.09 26.64 -15.90
N VAL A 343 10.82 26.87 -15.52
CA VAL A 343 9.97 27.90 -16.15
C VAL A 343 10.26 29.31 -15.65
N LEU A 344 10.76 29.48 -14.42
CA LEU A 344 11.05 30.79 -13.82
C LEU A 344 12.43 31.37 -14.17
N VAL A 345 13.35 30.58 -14.73
CA VAL A 345 14.72 31.03 -15.07
C VAL A 345 14.75 31.96 -16.29
N LYS A 346 13.68 32.04 -17.10
CA LYS A 346 13.69 32.83 -18.35
C LYS A 346 13.33 34.31 -18.20
N LYS A 347 13.00 34.81 -17.00
CA LYS A 347 12.65 36.24 -16.81
C LYS A 347 13.15 36.83 -15.48
N ARG A 348 14.38 37.33 -15.48
CA ARG A 348 14.80 38.70 -15.07
C ARG A 348 16.28 38.70 -14.69
N CYS A 349 17.08 39.29 -15.57
CA CYS A 349 18.40 39.83 -15.30
C CYS A 349 18.21 41.23 -14.69
N LEU A 350 18.75 41.49 -13.49
CA LEU A 350 19.22 42.82 -13.09
C LEU A 350 20.13 42.74 -11.85
N VAL A 351 21.10 43.64 -11.87
CA VAL A 351 22.43 43.63 -11.24
C VAL A 351 22.45 44.40 -9.90
N VAL A 352 23.60 44.29 -9.21
CA VAL A 352 24.22 45.18 -8.18
C VAL A 352 24.10 44.64 -6.74
N GLY A 353 25.15 44.54 -5.90
CA GLY A 353 26.55 44.97 -5.95
C GLY A 353 27.31 44.45 -4.70
N ALA A 354 28.65 44.60 -4.74
CA ALA A 354 29.67 43.93 -3.91
C ALA A 354 29.82 44.40 -2.45
N SER A 355 30.45 43.56 -1.61
CA SER A 355 31.37 44.00 -0.54
C SER A 355 32.31 42.87 -0.06
N VAL A 356 33.59 43.04 -0.42
CA VAL A 356 34.85 42.84 0.32
C VAL A 356 35.02 41.64 1.26
N ASP A 357 35.97 40.78 0.85
CA ASP A 357 36.70 39.79 1.65
C ASP A 357 37.34 40.37 2.92
N ASN A 358 37.36 39.56 3.99
CA ASN A 358 38.56 39.43 4.81
C ASN A 358 38.64 38.03 5.44
N ASN A 359 39.73 37.35 5.08
CA ASN A 359 40.21 36.07 5.62
C ASN A 359 40.41 36.12 7.14
N VAL A 360 39.98 35.07 7.85
CA VAL A 360 40.82 34.31 8.80
C VAL A 360 40.32 32.87 8.82
N GLY A 361 41.16 31.93 8.40
CA GLY A 361 40.92 30.50 8.57
C GLY A 361 41.34 30.07 9.97
N ASP A 362 40.55 29.18 10.58
CA ASP A 362 41.13 28.20 11.49
C ASP A 362 40.28 26.93 11.64
N GLY A 363 40.99 25.80 11.73
CA GLY A 363 40.61 24.59 12.46
C GLY A 363 39.31 23.85 12.10
N GLY A 364 39.37 23.02 11.06
CA GLY A 364 38.46 21.88 10.93
C GLY A 364 38.61 20.90 12.09
N TRP A 365 37.52 20.21 12.43
CA TRP A 365 37.38 19.03 13.31
C TRP A 365 36.82 19.19 14.73
N VAL A 366 36.38 20.38 15.16
CA VAL A 366 35.57 20.54 16.40
C VAL A 366 34.09 20.86 16.13
N ASN A 367 33.71 21.29 14.92
CA ASN A 367 32.32 21.60 14.53
C ASN A 367 31.48 20.40 14.03
N ARG A 368 31.92 19.15 14.27
CA ARG A 368 31.21 17.93 13.85
C ARG A 368 30.34 17.29 14.95
N LEU A 369 30.20 17.96 16.10
CA LEU A 369 29.20 17.63 17.11
C LEU A 369 28.10 18.71 17.09
N PRO A 370 26.82 18.34 17.26
CA PRO A 370 25.69 19.26 17.12
C PRO A 370 25.59 20.18 18.33
N THR A 371 26.50 21.14 18.46
CA THR A 371 26.36 22.28 19.37
C THR A 371 25.64 23.39 18.63
N GLY A 372 24.32 23.20 18.50
CA GLY A 372 23.42 24.17 17.89
C GLY A 372 22.03 23.89 18.42
N GLY A 373 21.84 24.18 19.71
CA GLY A 373 20.58 23.98 20.41
C GLY A 373 19.40 24.56 19.63
N LEU A 374 18.27 23.86 19.71
CA LEU A 374 16.95 24.36 19.35
C LEU A 374 16.79 25.79 19.87
N LEU A 375 17.05 26.79 19.04
CA LEU A 375 16.96 28.20 19.44
C LEU A 375 15.47 28.51 19.67
N ALA A 376 15.00 28.33 20.91
CA ALA A 376 13.64 28.57 21.33
C ALA A 376 13.19 30.01 21.02
N ASP A 377 14.11 30.96 20.92
CA ASP A 377 13.90 32.31 20.37
C ASP A 377 13.18 32.30 19.01
N ARG A 378 13.59 31.40 18.13
CA ARG A 378 13.05 31.26 16.77
C ARG A 378 11.64 30.69 16.81
N VAL A 379 11.39 29.74 17.69
CA VAL A 379 10.06 29.16 17.94
C VAL A 379 9.12 30.22 18.52
N PHE A 380 9.54 30.96 19.55
CA PHE A 380 8.72 32.02 20.17
C PHE A 380 8.38 33.15 19.21
N ARG A 381 9.34 33.57 18.38
CA ARG A 381 9.09 34.60 17.38
C ARG A 381 8.28 34.08 16.17
N LEU A 382 8.37 32.79 15.82
CA LEU A 382 7.49 32.19 14.80
C LEU A 382 6.06 32.05 15.31
N ILE A 383 5.89 31.64 16.57
CA ILE A 383 4.58 31.63 17.25
C ILE A 383 3.97 33.03 17.23
N SER A 384 4.73 34.08 17.58
CA SER A 384 4.21 35.46 17.58
C SER A 384 3.82 36.00 16.19
N GLY A 385 4.35 35.42 15.11
CA GLY A 385 4.04 35.82 13.72
C GLY A 385 2.99 34.92 13.05
N ALA A 386 2.97 33.62 13.37
CA ALA A 386 2.02 32.64 12.85
C ALA A 386 0.61 32.87 13.39
N THR A 387 0.47 33.36 14.62
CA THR A 387 -0.83 33.78 15.19
C THR A 387 -1.43 35.01 14.50
N ALA A 388 -0.70 35.67 13.60
CA ALA A 388 -1.20 36.75 12.75
C ALA A 388 -1.60 36.27 11.33
N SER A 389 -1.41 34.99 11.01
CA SER A 389 -1.71 34.45 9.69
C SER A 389 -3.20 34.10 9.54
N PRO A 390 -3.90 34.65 8.54
CA PRO A 390 -5.32 34.38 8.32
C PRO A 390 -5.50 33.01 7.65
N ILE A 391 -5.44 31.93 8.43
CA ILE A 391 -5.83 30.60 7.95
C ILE A 391 -7.35 30.52 8.04
N GLY A 392 -8.02 30.55 6.88
CA GLY A 392 -9.47 30.29 6.77
C GLY A 392 -10.37 31.33 7.43
N GLN A 393 -10.11 32.62 7.19
CA GLN A 393 -10.96 33.68 7.70
C GLN A 393 -12.23 33.83 6.86
N PHE A 394 -13.36 33.92 7.56
CA PHE A 394 -14.63 34.38 7.02
C PHE A 394 -14.44 35.72 6.29
N ILE A 395 -14.89 35.79 5.04
CA ILE A 395 -14.83 37.00 4.23
C ILE A 395 -16.14 37.76 4.45
N SER A 396 -16.07 38.91 5.13
CA SER A 396 -17.27 39.69 5.44
C SER A 396 -17.83 40.46 4.25
N SER A 397 -17.03 40.73 3.22
CA SER A 397 -17.44 41.49 2.02
C SER A 397 -16.68 41.00 0.77
N PRO A 398 -17.35 40.84 -0.39
CA PRO A 398 -18.75 41.17 -0.69
C PRO A 398 -19.76 40.15 -0.15
N THR A 399 -20.93 40.60 0.33
CA THR A 399 -22.02 39.72 0.75
C THR A 399 -22.75 39.15 -0.47
N THR A 400 -22.52 37.87 -0.76
CA THR A 400 -23.15 37.15 -1.87
C THR A 400 -24.27 36.22 -1.40
N PHE A 401 -25.00 35.63 -2.36
CA PHE A 401 -26.07 34.66 -2.10
C PHE A 401 -25.67 33.58 -1.08
N LEU A 402 -24.46 33.04 -1.20
CA LEU A 402 -24.01 31.97 -0.30
C LEU A 402 -23.81 32.47 1.13
N HIS A 403 -23.54 33.75 1.40
CA HIS A 403 -23.48 34.26 2.78
C HIS A 403 -24.86 34.24 3.46
N ALA A 404 -25.94 34.39 2.69
CA ALA A 404 -27.31 34.40 3.22
C ALA A 404 -27.92 33.01 3.46
N VAL A 405 -27.35 31.96 2.85
CA VAL A 405 -27.82 30.57 3.01
C VAL A 405 -27.51 30.04 4.41
N ASP A 406 -28.46 29.31 4.99
CA ASP A 406 -28.32 28.67 6.29
C ASP A 406 -27.09 27.72 6.34
N PRO A 407 -26.24 27.81 7.37
CA PRO A 407 -25.06 26.95 7.53
C PRO A 407 -25.38 25.45 7.59
N ARG A 408 -26.59 25.05 8.02
CA ARG A 408 -27.04 23.65 8.01
C ARG A 408 -27.12 23.12 6.57
N ILE A 409 -27.71 23.90 5.67
CA ILE A 409 -27.85 23.53 4.26
C ILE A 409 -26.47 23.43 3.59
N LYS A 410 -25.55 24.34 3.94
CA LYS A 410 -24.16 24.29 3.46
C LYS A 410 -23.43 23.01 3.90
N LEU A 411 -23.63 22.56 5.15
CA LEU A 411 -23.08 21.29 5.63
C LEU A 411 -23.65 20.08 4.87
N VAL A 412 -24.96 20.08 4.57
CA VAL A 412 -25.56 19.04 3.71
C VAL A 412 -24.96 19.07 2.31
N TRP A 413 -24.74 20.26 1.73
CA TRP A 413 -24.04 20.42 0.46
C TRP A 413 -22.62 19.87 0.47
N LEU A 414 -21.85 20.14 1.52
CA LEU A 414 -20.50 19.58 1.68
C LEU A 414 -20.55 18.05 1.66
N LEU A 415 -21.43 17.45 2.46
CA LEU A 415 -21.59 16.00 2.49
C LEU A 415 -21.99 15.43 1.12
N ALA A 416 -22.93 16.09 0.43
CA ALA A 416 -23.35 15.68 -0.91
C ALA A 416 -22.19 15.77 -1.91
N LEU A 417 -21.42 16.85 -1.91
CA LEU A 417 -20.29 17.04 -2.82
C LEU A 417 -19.12 16.08 -2.55
N VAL A 418 -19.02 15.49 -1.36
CA VAL A 418 -18.09 14.38 -1.09
C VAL A 418 -18.59 13.07 -1.69
N LEU A 419 -19.90 12.78 -1.55
CA LEU A 419 -20.48 11.49 -1.94
C LEU A 419 -20.78 11.38 -3.45
N LEU A 420 -21.18 12.48 -4.09
CA LEU A 420 -21.63 12.50 -5.48
C LEU A 420 -20.52 12.13 -6.49
N PRO A 421 -19.28 12.66 -6.40
CA PRO A 421 -18.20 12.27 -7.31
C PRO A 421 -17.88 10.77 -7.29
N ALA A 422 -17.98 10.14 -6.11
CA ALA A 422 -17.65 8.73 -5.92
C ALA A 422 -18.64 7.79 -6.63
N ARG A 423 -19.92 8.19 -6.73
CA ARG A 423 -20.97 7.36 -7.34
C ARG A 423 -21.44 7.79 -8.73
N SER A 424 -20.99 8.94 -9.22
CA SER A 424 -21.48 9.50 -10.49
C SER A 424 -20.68 9.04 -11.70
N HIS A 425 -21.32 9.07 -12.87
CA HIS A 425 -20.68 8.84 -14.17
C HIS A 425 -19.73 9.99 -14.54
N ILE A 426 -18.82 9.75 -15.49
CA ILE A 426 -17.75 10.69 -15.85
C ILE A 426 -18.24 12.09 -16.25
N VAL A 427 -19.35 12.18 -16.99
CA VAL A 427 -19.94 13.46 -17.44
C VAL A 427 -20.38 14.30 -16.25
N MET A 428 -21.05 13.67 -15.27
CA MET A 428 -21.49 14.34 -14.06
C MET A 428 -20.31 14.81 -13.19
N ARG A 429 -19.21 14.05 -13.13
CA ARG A 429 -17.99 14.46 -12.41
C ARG A 429 -17.42 15.76 -12.96
N PHE A 430 -17.26 15.85 -14.28
CA PHE A 430 -16.81 17.09 -14.93
C PHE A 430 -17.82 18.23 -14.72
N GLY A 431 -19.11 17.93 -14.79
CA GLY A 431 -20.18 18.88 -14.46
C GLY A 431 -20.06 19.46 -13.04
N LEU A 432 -19.78 18.62 -12.04
CA LEU A 432 -19.59 19.04 -10.64
C LEU A 432 -18.35 19.93 -10.45
N VAL A 433 -17.23 19.61 -11.13
CA VAL A 433 -16.01 20.44 -11.12
C VAL A 433 -16.31 21.82 -11.73
N ILE A 434 -16.97 21.85 -12.88
CA ILE A 434 -17.34 23.11 -13.55
C ILE A 434 -18.30 23.91 -12.68
N TYR A 435 -19.33 23.28 -12.12
CA TYR A 435 -20.30 23.91 -11.23
C TYR A 435 -19.62 24.57 -10.03
N THR A 436 -18.78 23.82 -9.30
CA THR A 436 -18.08 24.34 -8.11
C THR A 436 -17.04 25.41 -8.45
N ALA A 437 -16.38 25.33 -9.61
CA ALA A 437 -15.47 26.37 -10.11
C ALA A 437 -16.21 27.67 -10.44
N ILE A 438 -17.32 27.60 -11.18
CA ILE A 438 -18.15 28.76 -11.52
C ILE A 438 -18.73 29.39 -10.27
N LEU A 439 -19.24 28.58 -9.34
CA LEU A 439 -19.76 29.04 -8.07
C LEU A 439 -18.68 29.80 -7.28
N SER A 440 -17.44 29.33 -7.33
CA SER A 440 -16.29 30.00 -6.68
C SER A 440 -15.93 31.33 -7.33
N MET A 441 -15.94 31.41 -8.65
CA MET A 441 -15.69 32.65 -9.39
C MET A 441 -16.79 33.69 -9.13
N TRP A 442 -18.03 33.25 -8.90
CA TRP A 442 -19.16 34.14 -8.64
C TRP A 442 -19.18 34.68 -7.21
N ILE A 443 -18.80 33.86 -6.22
CA ILE A 443 -18.93 34.19 -4.79
C ILE A 443 -17.73 34.94 -4.23
N LEU A 444 -16.53 34.51 -4.59
CA LEU A 444 -15.30 34.99 -3.97
C LEU A 444 -14.72 36.19 -4.75
N PRO A 445 -13.99 37.09 -4.09
CA PRO A 445 -13.27 38.16 -4.78
C PRO A 445 -12.12 37.59 -5.64
N SER A 446 -11.83 38.27 -6.76
CA SER A 446 -10.86 37.81 -7.79
C SER A 446 -9.50 37.41 -7.25
N ARG A 447 -8.99 38.15 -6.27
CA ARG A 447 -7.69 37.88 -5.64
C ARG A 447 -7.65 36.55 -4.89
N VAL A 448 -8.77 36.14 -4.29
CA VAL A 448 -8.84 34.93 -3.47
C VAL A 448 -9.10 33.71 -4.34
N TRP A 449 -10.07 33.76 -5.25
CA TRP A 449 -10.39 32.57 -6.04
C TRP A 449 -9.35 32.25 -7.09
N MET A 450 -8.67 33.22 -7.72
CA MET A 450 -7.66 32.92 -8.75
C MET A 450 -6.52 32.08 -8.18
N ASP A 451 -6.09 32.42 -6.97
CA ASP A 451 -5.00 31.76 -6.27
C ASP A 451 -5.44 30.39 -5.71
N GLN A 452 -6.63 30.30 -5.10
CA GLN A 452 -7.17 29.04 -4.58
C GLN A 452 -7.54 28.05 -5.69
N LEU A 453 -8.33 28.48 -6.67
CA LEU A 453 -8.79 27.66 -7.79
C LEU A 453 -7.61 27.20 -8.65
N GLY A 454 -6.62 28.07 -8.86
CA GLY A 454 -5.39 27.73 -9.58
C GLY A 454 -4.61 26.60 -8.91
N ARG A 455 -4.41 26.67 -7.59
CA ARG A 455 -3.73 25.61 -6.83
C ARG A 455 -4.49 24.29 -6.82
N VAL A 456 -5.79 24.34 -6.51
CA VAL A 456 -6.62 23.13 -6.42
C VAL A 456 -6.75 22.48 -7.80
N SER A 457 -6.94 23.25 -8.86
CA SER A 457 -6.99 22.75 -10.24
C SER A 457 -5.66 22.13 -10.67
N LEU A 458 -4.52 22.74 -10.31
CA LEU A 458 -3.20 22.22 -10.60
C LEU A 458 -2.99 20.86 -9.90
N LEU A 459 -3.28 20.79 -8.61
CA LEU A 459 -3.19 19.54 -7.84
C LEU A 459 -4.07 18.45 -8.44
N SER A 460 -5.35 18.74 -8.73
CA SER A 460 -6.26 17.77 -9.33
C SER A 460 -5.87 17.36 -10.75
N GLY A 461 -5.30 18.27 -11.53
CA GLY A 461 -4.87 18.01 -12.90
C GLY A 461 -3.65 17.08 -12.95
N ILE A 462 -2.68 17.29 -12.07
CA ILE A 462 -1.56 16.37 -11.89
C ILE A 462 -2.06 15.01 -11.44
N LEU A 463 -2.94 14.97 -10.44
CA LEU A 463 -3.50 13.72 -9.93
C LEU A 463 -4.27 12.95 -11.03
N PHE A 464 -5.01 13.66 -11.89
CA PHE A 464 -5.69 13.07 -13.05
C PHE A 464 -4.72 12.43 -14.04
N ILE A 465 -3.69 13.16 -14.47
CA ILE A 465 -2.68 12.65 -15.41
C ILE A 465 -1.98 11.41 -14.83
N MET A 466 -1.68 11.45 -13.53
CA MET A 466 -0.92 10.40 -12.87
C MET A 466 -1.68 9.10 -12.67
N LEU A 467 -2.89 9.15 -12.11
CA LEU A 467 -3.71 7.94 -12.01
C LEU A 467 -4.18 7.45 -13.37
N GLY A 468 -4.38 8.37 -14.32
CA GLY A 468 -4.81 8.07 -15.67
C GLY A 468 -3.80 7.25 -16.45
N LEU A 469 -2.52 7.58 -16.31
CA LEU A 469 -1.41 6.85 -16.94
C LEU A 469 -0.88 5.71 -16.07
N GLY A 470 -1.13 5.69 -14.76
CA GLY A 470 -0.50 4.74 -13.84
C GLY A 470 -1.26 3.45 -13.56
N THR A 471 -2.57 3.42 -13.75
CA THR A 471 -3.42 2.27 -13.34
C THR A 471 -3.27 1.03 -14.23
N ASP A 472 -2.99 1.20 -15.54
CA ASP A 472 -2.73 0.10 -16.49
C ASP A 472 -1.63 0.46 -17.53
N GLY A 473 -0.87 1.55 -17.32
CA GLY A 473 -0.11 2.17 -18.41
C GLY A 473 1.12 1.42 -18.89
N ILE A 474 1.67 0.46 -18.12
CA ILE A 474 2.89 -0.26 -18.47
C ILE A 474 2.51 -1.60 -19.08
N GLN A 475 2.80 -1.76 -20.38
CA GLN A 475 2.78 -3.08 -20.99
C GLN A 475 3.93 -3.92 -20.42
N LEU A 476 3.60 -4.91 -19.59
CA LEU A 476 4.52 -6.03 -19.39
C LEU A 476 4.65 -6.75 -20.75
N PRO A 477 5.87 -7.04 -21.23
CA PRO A 477 6.08 -7.89 -22.40
C PRO A 477 5.72 -9.34 -22.06
N VAL A 478 4.43 -9.59 -21.82
CA VAL A 478 3.89 -10.94 -21.69
C VAL A 478 3.61 -11.41 -23.11
N GLN A 479 4.43 -12.34 -23.58
CA GLN A 479 4.12 -13.12 -24.78
C GLN A 479 2.75 -13.78 -24.56
N PRO A 480 1.76 -13.57 -25.44
CA PRO A 480 0.49 -14.28 -25.32
C PRO A 480 0.78 -15.79 -25.36
N ARG A 481 0.18 -16.53 -24.42
CA ARG A 481 0.34 -17.99 -24.27
C ARG A 481 -0.19 -18.77 -25.49
N ALA A 482 -0.93 -18.10 -26.38
CA ALA A 482 -1.42 -18.61 -27.64
C ALA A 482 -0.72 -17.89 -28.80
N PRO A 483 -0.27 -18.62 -29.84
CA PRO A 483 0.21 -17.98 -31.06
C PRO A 483 -0.89 -17.09 -31.67
N PRO A 484 -0.54 -15.93 -32.25
CA PRO A 484 -1.48 -15.10 -32.98
C PRO A 484 -2.30 -15.94 -33.98
N ALA A 485 -3.59 -15.64 -34.15
CA ALA A 485 -4.49 -16.39 -35.04
C ALA A 485 -3.93 -16.56 -36.47
N ALA A 486 -3.13 -15.59 -36.93
CA ALA A 486 -2.37 -15.65 -38.18
C ALA A 486 -1.38 -16.82 -38.28
N ILE A 487 -0.80 -17.28 -37.17
CA ILE A 487 0.11 -18.43 -37.11
C ILE A 487 -0.67 -19.76 -37.09
N ILE A 488 -1.91 -19.76 -36.59
CA ILE A 488 -2.78 -20.94 -36.49
C ILE A 488 -3.61 -21.13 -37.78
N GLY A 489 -3.48 -20.23 -38.76
CA GLY A 489 -4.26 -20.27 -40.01
C GLY A 489 -5.75 -19.98 -39.81
N LEU A 490 -6.13 -19.44 -38.65
CA LEU A 490 -7.49 -19.03 -38.35
C LEU A 490 -7.72 -17.62 -38.90
N PRO A 491 -8.87 -17.33 -39.55
CA PRO A 491 -9.19 -15.99 -39.98
C PRO A 491 -9.20 -15.06 -38.77
N ASN A 492 -8.51 -13.92 -38.86
CA ASN A 492 -8.59 -12.88 -37.84
C ASN A 492 -10.05 -12.49 -37.67
N ILE A 493 -10.57 -12.62 -36.45
CA ILE A 493 -11.91 -12.15 -36.12
C ILE A 493 -11.96 -10.67 -36.52
N PRO A 494 -12.91 -10.24 -37.37
CA PRO A 494 -12.99 -8.84 -37.75
C PRO A 494 -13.09 -8.01 -36.48
N THR A 495 -12.22 -7.01 -36.35
CA THR A 495 -12.34 -5.98 -35.31
C THR A 495 -13.74 -5.40 -35.46
N SER A 496 -14.62 -5.71 -34.51
CA SER A 496 -16.00 -5.24 -34.51
C SER A 496 -16.00 -3.75 -34.84
N LEU A 497 -16.59 -3.39 -35.99
CA LEU A 497 -16.65 -2.01 -36.46
C LEU A 497 -17.52 -1.12 -35.56
N GLU A 498 -18.20 -1.71 -34.58
CA GLU A 498 -18.81 -1.05 -33.43
C GLU A 498 -18.63 -1.96 -32.22
N GLY A 499 -17.76 -1.62 -31.27
CA GLY A 499 -17.62 -2.48 -30.07
C GLY A 499 -16.38 -2.19 -29.25
N TYR A 500 -16.56 -1.35 -28.23
CA TYR A 500 -15.72 -1.24 -27.03
C TYR A 500 -14.18 -1.26 -27.25
N SER A 501 -13.57 -0.08 -27.40
CA SER A 501 -12.11 0.06 -27.26
C SER A 501 -11.73 0.28 -25.79
N TYR A 502 -11.01 -0.68 -25.20
CA TYR A 502 -10.48 -0.56 -23.83
C TYR A 502 -9.36 0.48 -23.73
N VAL A 503 -8.53 0.58 -24.78
CA VAL A 503 -7.43 1.54 -24.88
C VAL A 503 -7.92 2.77 -25.64
N LEU A 504 -7.89 3.92 -24.99
CA LEU A 504 -8.35 5.19 -25.58
C LEU A 504 -7.23 5.88 -26.36
N MET A 505 -6.01 5.86 -25.82
CA MET A 505 -4.86 6.51 -26.42
C MET A 505 -3.57 5.78 -26.05
N LYS A 506 -2.65 5.64 -27.02
CA LYS A 506 -1.31 5.07 -26.80
C LYS A 506 -0.28 6.19 -26.93
N LEU A 507 0.41 6.53 -25.84
CA LEU A 507 1.57 7.44 -25.81
C LEU A 507 2.85 6.62 -25.62
N GLY A 508 3.28 5.93 -26.68
CA GLY A 508 4.48 5.09 -26.65
C GLY A 508 4.36 3.96 -25.61
N PRO A 509 5.26 3.87 -24.61
CA PRO A 509 5.19 2.82 -23.57
C PRO A 509 4.04 2.99 -22.59
N LEU A 510 3.38 4.17 -22.57
CA LEU A 510 2.26 4.48 -21.70
C LEU A 510 0.93 4.36 -22.45
N GLN A 511 -0.02 3.63 -21.87
CA GLN A 511 -1.37 3.49 -22.41
C GLN A 511 -2.40 4.16 -21.50
N PHE A 512 -3.29 4.94 -22.10
CA PHE A 512 -4.43 5.53 -21.43
C PHE A 512 -5.65 4.65 -21.66
N THR A 513 -6.09 3.94 -20.61
CA THR A 513 -7.20 2.99 -20.67
C THR A 513 -8.51 3.61 -20.19
N ARG A 514 -9.64 3.00 -20.55
CA ARG A 514 -10.97 3.41 -20.07
C ARG A 514 -11.08 3.29 -18.55
N LYS A 515 -10.46 2.27 -17.97
CA LYS A 515 -10.34 2.10 -16.51
C LYS A 515 -9.53 3.23 -15.89
N GLY A 516 -8.36 3.55 -16.48
CA GLY A 516 -7.53 4.66 -16.01
C GLY A 516 -8.24 6.00 -16.08
N LEU A 517 -8.99 6.28 -17.15
CA LEU A 517 -9.84 7.46 -17.24
C LEU A 517 -10.92 7.52 -16.13
N SER A 518 -11.56 6.39 -15.83
CA SER A 518 -12.57 6.34 -14.76
C SER A 518 -11.98 6.57 -13.37
N VAL A 519 -10.87 5.92 -13.04
CA VAL A 519 -10.21 6.08 -11.73
C VAL A 519 -9.64 7.49 -11.59
N ALA A 520 -8.94 7.99 -12.61
CA ALA A 520 -8.38 9.33 -12.63
C ALA A 520 -9.45 10.42 -12.47
N SER A 521 -10.55 10.32 -13.23
CA SER A 521 -11.64 11.29 -13.14
C SER A 521 -12.31 11.27 -11.76
N THR A 522 -12.48 10.09 -11.15
CA THR A 522 -13.04 9.96 -9.79
C THR A 522 -12.17 10.69 -8.77
N ALA A 523 -10.87 10.33 -8.72
CA ALA A 523 -9.96 10.85 -7.71
C ALA A 523 -9.68 12.35 -7.88
N ALA A 524 -9.52 12.82 -9.13
CA ALA A 524 -9.31 14.24 -9.42
C ALA A 524 -10.55 15.08 -9.12
N CYS A 525 -11.74 14.63 -9.51
CA CYS A 525 -13.00 15.32 -9.23
C CYS A 525 -13.26 15.38 -7.71
N LEU A 526 -13.08 14.28 -7.00
CA LEU A 526 -13.26 14.22 -5.55
C LEU A 526 -12.31 15.18 -4.83
N THR A 527 -11.03 15.16 -5.19
CA THR A 527 -10.02 16.06 -4.61
C THR A 527 -10.41 17.52 -4.85
N PHE A 528 -10.75 17.87 -6.09
CA PHE A 528 -11.15 19.23 -6.45
C PHE A 528 -12.39 19.70 -5.67
N THR A 529 -13.45 18.89 -5.69
CA THR A 529 -14.73 19.22 -5.05
C THR A 529 -14.61 19.32 -3.54
N ILE A 530 -13.83 18.45 -2.87
CA ILE A 530 -13.58 18.53 -1.42
C ILE A 530 -12.89 19.83 -1.06
N PHE A 531 -11.74 20.12 -1.66
CA PHE A 531 -10.96 21.30 -1.29
C PHE A 531 -11.70 22.60 -1.64
N GLN A 532 -12.33 22.65 -2.82
CA GLN A 532 -13.00 23.86 -3.26
C GLN A 532 -14.30 24.12 -2.48
N SER A 533 -15.09 23.09 -2.19
CA SER A 533 -16.32 23.26 -1.40
C SER A 533 -16.04 23.61 0.06
N ALA A 534 -15.01 23.01 0.68
CA ALA A 534 -14.58 23.36 2.02
C ALA A 534 -14.10 24.82 2.10
N SER A 535 -13.30 25.26 1.12
CA SER A 535 -12.84 26.65 1.00
C SER A 535 -14.02 27.62 0.89
N LEU A 536 -15.00 27.32 0.03
CA LEU A 536 -16.24 28.10 -0.10
C LEU A 536 -17.04 28.18 1.21
N CYS A 537 -17.19 27.07 1.93
CA CYS A 537 -17.91 27.05 3.19
C CYS A 537 -17.20 27.91 4.24
N LEU A 538 -15.88 27.74 4.41
CA LEU A 538 -15.10 28.48 5.41
C LEU A 538 -15.02 29.99 5.10
N ALA A 539 -15.01 30.37 3.82
CA ALA A 539 -15.03 31.77 3.42
C ALA A 539 -16.41 32.44 3.66
N THR A 540 -17.50 31.67 3.64
CA THR A 540 -18.88 32.20 3.67
C THR A 540 -19.65 31.94 4.96
N THR A 541 -19.10 31.15 5.89
CA THR A 541 -19.71 30.86 7.20
C THR A 541 -18.77 31.21 8.33
N THR A 542 -19.29 31.83 9.37
CA THR A 542 -18.49 32.07 10.58
C THR A 542 -18.33 30.76 11.37
N PRO A 543 -17.23 30.59 12.14
CA PRO A 543 -17.06 29.41 12.99
C PRO A 543 -18.20 29.20 14.00
N GLU A 544 -18.79 30.29 14.50
CA GLU A 544 -19.95 30.23 15.41
C GLU A 544 -21.21 29.68 14.71
N GLN A 545 -21.47 30.13 13.48
CA GLN A 545 -22.57 29.60 12.65
C GLN A 545 -22.38 28.12 12.31
N LEU A 546 -21.13 27.69 12.11
CA LEU A 546 -20.79 26.29 11.85
C LEU A 546 -21.01 25.41 13.09
N ALA A 547 -20.60 25.88 14.27
CA ALA A 547 -20.88 25.19 15.55
C ALA A 547 -22.38 25.08 15.84
N PHE A 548 -23.15 26.12 15.49
CA PHE A 548 -24.61 26.06 15.54
C PHE A 548 -25.18 25.01 14.59
N ALA A 549 -24.70 24.94 13.35
CA ALA A 549 -25.17 23.94 12.39
C ALA A 549 -24.82 22.51 12.86
N LEU A 550 -23.64 22.32 13.44
CA LEU A 550 -23.21 21.04 14.02
C LEU A 550 -24.16 20.56 15.13
N ARG A 551 -24.70 21.47 15.97
CA ARG A 551 -25.71 21.12 16.98
C ARG A 551 -26.87 20.37 16.37
N TRP A 552 -27.39 20.83 15.22
CA TRP A 552 -28.53 20.19 14.57
C TRP A 552 -28.23 18.74 14.15
N PHE A 553 -27.03 18.49 13.64
CA PHE A 553 -26.58 17.14 13.29
C PHE A 553 -26.31 16.25 14.51
N MET A 554 -25.96 16.83 15.65
CA MET A 554 -25.73 16.09 16.88
C MET A 554 -27.03 15.78 17.66
N LEU A 555 -28.13 16.51 17.44
CA LEU A 555 -29.39 16.32 18.16
C LEU A 555 -29.89 14.85 18.19
N PRO A 556 -29.85 14.05 17.11
CA PRO A 556 -30.28 12.66 17.16
C PRO A 556 -29.49 11.80 18.17
N LEU A 557 -28.24 12.15 18.46
CA LEU A 557 -27.39 11.44 19.44
C LEU A 557 -27.87 11.64 20.89
N THR A 558 -28.75 12.61 21.16
CA THR A 558 -29.38 12.76 22.48
C THR A 558 -30.19 11.52 22.87
N GLY A 559 -30.78 10.81 21.89
CA GLY A 559 -31.47 9.54 22.14
C GLY A 559 -30.56 8.43 22.65
N MET A 560 -29.25 8.54 22.44
CA MET A 560 -28.23 7.60 22.94
C MET A 560 -27.61 8.06 24.28
N GLY A 561 -28.15 9.11 24.90
CA GLY A 561 -27.65 9.67 26.17
C GLY A 561 -26.48 10.64 26.03
N VAL A 562 -26.16 11.12 24.82
CA VAL A 562 -25.08 12.09 24.60
C VAL A 562 -25.54 13.51 25.00
N PRO A 563 -24.78 14.24 25.86
CA PRO A 563 -25.13 15.59 26.29
C PRO A 563 -24.78 16.66 25.24
N VAL A 564 -25.59 16.74 24.19
CA VAL A 564 -25.34 17.63 23.04
C VAL A 564 -25.29 19.11 23.44
N ALA A 565 -26.15 19.53 24.39
CA ALA A 565 -26.20 20.93 24.83
C ALA A 565 -24.90 21.41 25.48
N GLU A 566 -24.28 20.56 26.30
CA GLU A 566 -23.01 20.83 26.98
C GLU A 566 -21.83 20.84 25.99
N ILE A 567 -21.82 19.92 25.03
CA ILE A 567 -20.80 19.85 23.97
C ILE A 567 -20.86 21.11 23.09
N VAL A 568 -22.05 21.56 22.72
CA VAL A 568 -22.20 22.75 21.87
C VAL A 568 -21.85 24.02 22.65
N LEU A 569 -22.26 24.12 23.92
CA LEU A 569 -21.89 25.25 24.77
C LEU A 569 -20.37 25.35 24.94
N THR A 570 -19.70 24.24 25.24
CA THR A 570 -18.24 24.19 25.38
C THR A 570 -17.53 24.55 24.07
N LEU A 571 -18.02 24.06 22.93
CA LEU A 571 -17.50 24.42 21.61
C LEU A 571 -17.65 25.92 21.32
N LEU A 572 -18.83 26.50 21.51
CA LEU A 572 -19.06 27.95 21.29
C LEU A 572 -18.19 28.81 22.21
N LEU A 573 -18.06 28.40 23.47
CA LEU A 573 -17.18 29.06 24.43
C LEU A 573 -15.72 28.99 23.96
N SER A 574 -15.27 27.82 23.51
CA SER A 574 -13.91 27.63 22.99
C SER A 574 -13.63 28.50 21.76
N LEU A 575 -14.57 28.60 20.82
CA LEU A 575 -14.44 29.41 19.61
C LEU A 575 -14.38 30.91 19.90
N ARG A 576 -15.12 31.36 20.92
CA ARG A 576 -15.06 32.75 21.38
C ARG A 576 -13.73 33.09 22.06
N PHE A 577 -13.15 32.14 22.80
CA PHE A 577 -11.89 32.34 23.51
C PHE A 577 -10.64 31.99 22.70
N ILE A 578 -10.78 31.44 21.50
CA ILE A 578 -9.62 31.09 20.67
C ILE A 578 -8.73 32.31 20.39
N ASN A 579 -9.34 33.47 20.09
CA ASN A 579 -8.61 34.71 19.84
C ASN A 579 -7.91 35.21 21.10
N LEU A 580 -8.57 35.11 22.27
CA LEU A 580 -7.96 35.45 23.55
C LEU A 580 -6.76 34.56 23.84
N VAL A 581 -6.87 33.25 23.61
CA VAL A 581 -5.75 32.31 23.77
C VAL A 581 -4.60 32.67 22.83
N PHE A 582 -4.88 33.00 21.57
CA PHE A 582 -3.83 33.43 20.64
C PHE A 582 -3.16 34.73 21.06
N ASP A 583 -3.92 35.71 21.56
CA ASP A 583 -3.38 36.96 22.08
C ASP A 583 -2.53 36.72 23.34
N GLU A 584 -2.96 35.83 24.24
CA GLU A 584 -2.20 35.47 25.44
C GLU A 584 -0.90 34.74 25.10
N VAL A 585 -0.97 33.75 24.21
CA VAL A 585 0.20 33.03 23.66
C VAL A 585 1.19 34.02 23.04
N ARG A 586 0.68 34.97 22.23
CA ARG A 586 1.50 36.02 21.61
C ARG A 586 2.13 36.95 22.64
N ASN A 587 1.36 37.43 23.62
CA ASN A 587 1.84 38.36 24.64
C ASN A 587 2.88 37.72 25.57
N VAL A 588 2.69 36.46 25.96
CA VAL A 588 3.68 35.71 26.73
C VAL A 588 4.94 35.46 25.88
N ALA A 589 4.79 35.09 24.60
CA ALA A 589 5.93 34.91 23.70
C ALA A 589 6.74 36.21 23.54
N LEU A 590 6.07 37.35 23.31
CA LEU A 590 6.71 38.67 23.23
C LEU A 590 7.37 39.07 24.56
N GLY A 591 6.74 38.74 25.70
CA GLY A 591 7.29 39.00 27.03
C GLY A 591 8.50 38.16 27.41
N ILE A 592 8.73 37.01 26.76
CA ILE A 592 9.96 36.21 26.91
C ILE A 592 11.04 36.72 25.97
N VAL A 593 10.68 37.05 24.73
CA VAL A 593 11.60 37.65 23.75
C VAL A 593 12.16 38.98 24.28
N SER A 594 11.37 39.76 25.03
CA SER A 594 11.85 41.01 25.64
C SER A 594 12.82 40.81 26.82
N ARG A 595 12.87 39.62 27.43
CA ARG A 595 13.70 39.33 28.63
C ARG A 595 15.19 39.11 28.34
N ARG A 596 15.72 39.50 27.18
CA ARG A 596 17.15 39.39 26.77
C ARG A 596 17.85 38.10 27.23
N ILE A 597 17.18 36.96 27.06
CA ILE A 597 17.78 35.65 27.32
C ILE A 597 18.84 35.41 26.23
N HIS A 598 20.07 35.06 26.63
CA HIS A 598 21.16 34.78 25.70
C HIS A 598 21.05 33.35 25.16
N TRP A 599 20.13 33.14 24.22
CA TRP A 599 19.75 31.80 23.69
C TRP A 599 20.89 30.96 23.11
N GLN A 600 22.00 31.59 22.70
CA GLN A 600 23.16 30.90 22.14
C GLN A 600 24.02 30.18 23.19
N GLN A 601 23.86 30.54 24.47
CA GLN A 601 24.64 29.99 25.58
C GLN A 601 23.88 28.93 26.38
N LEU A 602 22.58 28.72 26.11
CA LEU A 602 21.77 27.73 26.82
C LEU A 602 21.99 26.31 26.30
N THR A 603 22.06 25.38 27.23
CA THR A 603 22.00 23.93 26.96
C THR A 603 20.58 23.50 26.57
N VAL A 604 20.44 22.29 26.01
CA VAL A 604 19.14 21.72 25.62
C VAL A 604 18.20 21.58 26.83
N MET A 605 18.72 21.24 28.02
CA MET A 605 17.91 21.09 29.24
C MET A 605 17.37 22.43 29.74
N GLU A 606 18.21 23.47 29.76
CA GLU A 606 17.78 24.82 30.14
C GLU A 606 16.77 25.39 29.13
N THR A 607 16.92 25.06 27.84
CA THR A 607 15.96 25.45 26.80
C THR A 607 14.58 24.82 27.03
N ILE A 608 14.55 23.53 27.38
CA ILE A 608 13.33 22.81 27.75
C ILE A 608 12.72 23.43 29.02
N GLU A 609 13.54 23.82 29.99
CA GLU A 609 13.07 24.45 31.23
C GLU A 609 12.40 25.82 30.97
N VAL A 610 13.00 26.65 30.11
CA VAL A 610 12.42 27.93 29.68
C VAL A 610 11.11 27.72 28.90
N PHE A 611 11.08 26.73 28.00
CA PHE A 611 9.87 26.37 27.26
C PHE A 611 8.77 25.82 28.17
N ALA A 612 9.13 25.00 29.16
CA ALA A 612 8.19 24.50 30.17
C ALA A 612 7.66 25.65 31.05
N ALA A 613 8.50 26.62 31.41
CA ALA A 613 8.06 27.82 32.13
C ALA A 613 7.08 28.67 31.32
N TYR A 614 7.29 28.79 30.01
CA TYR A 614 6.36 29.42 29.08
C TYR A 614 4.99 28.72 29.07
N ILE A 615 4.99 27.41 28.86
CA ILE A 615 3.78 26.59 28.85
C ILE A 615 3.02 26.73 30.18
N ARG A 616 3.73 26.60 31.32
CA ARG A 616 3.14 26.78 32.66
C ARG A 616 2.47 28.14 32.81
N ARG A 617 3.08 29.21 32.30
CA ARG A 617 2.51 30.57 32.38
C ARG A 617 1.25 30.72 31.53
N ILE A 618 1.25 30.20 30.30
CA ILE A 618 0.05 30.20 29.45
C ILE A 618 -1.08 29.44 30.12
N PHE A 619 -0.82 28.23 30.61
CA PHE A 619 -1.85 27.44 31.30
C PHE A 619 -2.39 28.17 32.53
N LYS A 620 -1.52 28.74 33.37
CA LYS A 620 -1.96 29.51 34.54
C LYS A 620 -2.89 30.67 34.15
N ASN A 621 -2.55 31.40 33.09
CA ASN A 621 -3.35 32.53 32.62
C ASN A 621 -4.67 32.07 31.99
N ILE A 622 -4.66 31.04 31.16
CA ILE A 622 -5.88 30.45 30.58
C ILE A 622 -6.81 29.91 31.69
N PHE A 623 -6.28 29.23 32.71
CA PHE A 623 -7.08 28.75 33.84
C PHE A 623 -7.67 29.90 34.66
N SER A 624 -6.91 30.96 34.92
CA SER A 624 -7.43 32.14 35.60
C SER A 624 -8.56 32.81 34.80
N HIS A 625 -8.44 32.88 33.47
CA HIS A 625 -9.52 33.35 32.62
C HIS A 625 -10.75 32.44 32.68
N ALA A 626 -10.55 31.13 32.57
CA ALA A 626 -11.64 30.15 32.66
C ALA A 626 -12.40 30.26 33.99
N GLU A 627 -11.68 30.45 35.10
CA GLU A 627 -12.26 30.68 36.42
C GLU A 627 -13.08 31.98 36.47
N GLN A 628 -12.53 33.10 35.98
CA GLN A 628 -13.25 34.38 35.92
C GLN A 628 -14.53 34.30 35.07
N ILE A 629 -14.46 33.62 33.92
CA ILE A 629 -15.61 33.40 33.02
C ILE A 629 -16.66 32.55 33.74
N SER A 630 -16.24 31.46 34.38
CA SER A 630 -17.13 30.57 35.13
C SER A 630 -17.84 31.31 36.27
N GLN A 631 -17.11 32.07 37.09
CA GLN A 631 -17.69 32.89 38.16
C GLN A 631 -18.65 33.94 37.59
N ALA A 632 -18.29 34.62 36.51
CA ALA A 632 -19.17 35.58 35.86
C ALA A 632 -20.42 34.94 35.25
N MET A 633 -20.35 33.67 34.80
CA MET A 633 -21.52 32.91 34.35
C MET A 633 -22.44 32.54 35.52
N ILE A 634 -21.88 32.10 36.65
CA ILE A 634 -22.63 31.76 37.87
C ILE A 634 -23.36 33.00 38.41
N VAL A 635 -22.68 34.15 38.50
CA VAL A 635 -23.28 35.42 38.96
C VAL A 635 -24.38 35.90 38.01
N ARG A 636 -24.26 35.64 36.70
CA ARG A 636 -25.31 35.93 35.71
C ARG A 636 -26.46 34.90 35.70
N GLY A 637 -26.45 33.94 36.62
CA GLY A 637 -27.53 32.99 36.82
C GLY A 637 -27.41 31.67 36.06
N PHE A 638 -26.24 31.34 35.49
CA PHE A 638 -26.01 30.04 34.87
C PHE A 638 -25.83 28.96 35.94
N ARG A 639 -26.80 28.04 36.04
CA ARG A 639 -26.82 26.97 37.06
C ARG A 639 -26.28 25.62 36.59
N GLY A 640 -25.66 25.56 35.41
CA GLY A 640 -25.13 24.33 34.82
C GLY A 640 -26.15 23.54 33.99
N ASP A 641 -27.45 23.81 34.12
CA ASP A 641 -28.48 23.21 33.26
C ASP A 641 -28.54 23.91 31.90
N CYS A 642 -27.95 23.27 30.90
CA CYS A 642 -27.88 23.81 29.54
C CYS A 642 -29.23 23.77 28.81
N ASN A 643 -30.21 22.98 29.27
CA ASN A 643 -31.50 22.83 28.62
C ASN A 643 -32.49 23.94 29.01
N THR A 644 -32.33 24.52 30.20
CA THR A 644 -33.20 25.61 30.68
C THR A 644 -32.86 26.96 30.06
N HIS A 645 -31.65 27.14 29.52
CA HIS A 645 -31.22 28.39 28.91
C HIS A 645 -31.37 28.35 27.38
N LYS A 646 -32.25 29.20 26.85
CA LYS A 646 -32.34 29.41 25.40
C LYS A 646 -31.15 30.25 24.93
N ILE A 647 -30.24 29.61 24.19
CA ILE A 647 -29.14 30.29 23.52
C ILE A 647 -29.72 31.01 22.29
N TYR A 648 -29.78 32.35 22.34
CA TYR A 648 -30.15 33.19 21.20
C TYR A 648 -28.93 33.38 20.31
N PHE A 649 -28.99 32.85 19.10
CA PHE A 649 -27.97 33.05 18.08
C PHE A 649 -28.36 34.27 17.24
N SER A 650 -27.42 35.18 16.99
CA SER A 650 -27.59 36.37 16.12
C SER A 650 -27.64 36.01 14.63
N SER A 651 -28.36 34.94 14.30
CA SER A 651 -28.72 34.55 12.94
C SER A 651 -30.15 35.05 12.72
N ASP A 652 -30.31 36.35 12.60
CA ASP A 652 -31.57 36.91 12.10
C ASP A 652 -31.83 36.29 10.73
N SER A 653 -32.93 35.53 10.66
CA SER A 653 -33.69 35.22 9.44
C SER A 653 -32.83 34.91 8.21
N SER A 654 -32.56 33.63 7.96
CA SER A 654 -32.23 33.21 6.60
C SER A 654 -33.31 33.77 5.67
N ALA A 655 -32.90 34.36 4.55
CA ALA A 655 -33.86 34.69 3.51
C ALA A 655 -34.44 33.35 3.05
N GLY A 656 -35.65 32.99 3.47
CA GLY A 656 -36.23 31.67 3.19
C GLY A 656 -36.21 31.31 1.69
N MET A 657 -36.19 32.32 0.82
CA MET A 657 -35.99 32.16 -0.61
C MET A 657 -34.60 31.62 -1.01
N ALA A 658 -33.52 32.08 -0.37
CA ALA A 658 -32.17 31.60 -0.66
C ALA A 658 -31.96 30.14 -0.22
N ASP A 659 -32.49 29.79 0.95
CA ASP A 659 -32.49 28.40 1.44
C ASP A 659 -33.29 27.49 0.52
N PHE A 660 -34.48 27.92 0.10
CA PHE A 660 -35.32 27.17 -0.83
C PHE A 660 -34.63 26.94 -2.18
N ILE A 661 -34.03 27.98 -2.77
CA ILE A 661 -33.26 27.87 -4.02
C ILE A 661 -32.09 26.91 -3.83
N SER A 662 -31.34 27.02 -2.73
CA SER A 662 -30.19 26.15 -2.44
C SER A 662 -30.60 24.68 -2.30
N LEU A 663 -31.72 24.39 -1.62
CA LEU A 663 -32.23 23.04 -1.44
C LEU A 663 -32.77 22.45 -2.77
N LEU A 664 -33.44 23.26 -3.58
CA LEU A 664 -33.91 22.85 -4.90
C LEU A 664 -32.73 22.50 -5.82
N CYS A 665 -31.68 23.32 -5.84
CA CYS A 665 -30.45 23.02 -6.57
C CYS A 665 -29.80 21.72 -6.07
N LEU A 666 -29.78 21.48 -4.76
CA LEU A 666 -29.21 20.26 -4.18
C LEU A 666 -29.96 19.02 -4.65
N ILE A 667 -31.30 19.04 -4.54
CA ILE A 667 -32.16 17.94 -5.01
C ILE A 667 -31.98 17.73 -6.52
N GLY A 668 -31.90 18.81 -7.31
CA GLY A 668 -31.64 18.75 -8.74
C GLY A 668 -30.31 18.07 -9.08
N VAL A 669 -29.22 18.44 -8.39
CA VAL A 669 -27.89 17.84 -8.61
C VAL A 669 -27.86 16.37 -8.19
N ILE A 670 -28.48 16.02 -7.05
CA ILE A 670 -28.59 14.63 -6.60
C ILE A 670 -29.42 13.81 -7.60
N GLY A 671 -30.57 14.34 -8.04
CA GLY A 671 -31.44 13.71 -9.03
C GLY A 671 -30.71 13.49 -10.36
N ALA A 672 -29.98 14.49 -10.85
CA ALA A 672 -29.16 14.38 -12.06
C ALA A 672 -28.05 13.32 -11.92
N ALA A 673 -27.41 13.23 -10.75
CA ALA A 673 -26.39 12.21 -10.51
C ALA A 673 -26.95 10.79 -10.48
N VAL A 674 -28.13 10.59 -9.87
CA VAL A 674 -28.83 9.29 -9.86
C VAL A 674 -29.34 8.92 -11.25
N LEU A 675 -29.92 9.87 -11.98
CA LEU A 675 -30.41 9.64 -13.34
C LEU A 675 -29.27 9.33 -14.31
N SER A 676 -28.12 10.00 -14.17
CA SER A 676 -26.93 9.72 -14.97
C SER A 676 -26.42 8.29 -14.81
N ASN A 677 -26.68 7.61 -13.69
CA ASN A 677 -26.33 6.21 -13.53
C ASN A 677 -27.34 5.26 -14.20
N SER A 678 -28.56 5.73 -14.48
CA SER A 678 -29.64 4.91 -15.04
C SER A 678 -29.78 5.04 -16.56
N VAL A 679 -29.38 6.19 -17.13
CA VAL A 679 -29.58 6.52 -18.57
C VAL A 679 -28.34 6.24 -19.43
N LEU A 680 -27.16 6.11 -18.82
CA LEU A 680 -25.87 5.89 -19.51
C LEU A 680 -25.30 4.47 -19.33
N VAL A 681 -26.06 3.58 -18.68
CA VAL A 681 -25.92 2.12 -18.76
C VAL A 681 -26.80 1.66 -19.91
#